data_AF-A0A505IFW9-F1
#
_entry.id   AF-A0A505IFW9-F1
#
_cell.length_a   1.000
_cell.length_b   1.000
_cell.length_c   1.000
_cell.angle_alpha   90.00
_cell.angle_beta   90.00
_cell.angle_gamma   90.00
#
_symmetry.space_group_name_H-M   'P 1'
#
loop_
_entity.id
_entity.type
_entity.pdbx_description
1 polymer ?
#
loop_
_entity_poly.entity_id
_entity_poly.type
_entity_poly.pdbx_seq_one_letter_code
_entity_poly.pdbx_strand_id
1 'polypeptide(L)'
;MDWSKIVFRLRALPDTVETKEDAARLLSERLSDVSAQQIWVYSLALTLRPQDDWEEPPTKVATVMFSVPPLLVQRDPQKQVWYIPARGHDRNSPDLILDTHFLGLTPLNDTNHLKNSYDCIAISGLASHPFGSWQPKGSDKRFMWIRDDLAKYARGTRAILYGYDTELDRSSSFQTIYDLAKQLIEQLHAYRAPGSVTPLAFLAHSLGGLVVKQALRDLANNYPGREYQNLLAAVRGGVFFGVPNLGIEQGGFYSIVHNNANEFLIRDLSGRTNFYRELTKAFAGIPFNEHCRFFWAYETKESPTVIKKGDGQLARDGSTAILVSPESATCGFVNINPAVTFPINASHSNMVKFSQDSHYYSIVRAKLSQILRPTPQPQDDIDSDGQSCNVLHTVSDDVIRPFQQIDSASTTTSVAGSLPLLQPPRSIFADLEKFKRVSQLTEGEKNVFVGTTLSVLQHTIGEMQMQQELSRDMKYMARLEPFLVSMEQFGQLTEDIMLFSSSSDSMAYVWGPMKFILDATCGYSKEFDSILNAYQSIGDQMPRIGQHHALFVECPHLRDVLVMIYKDVLLFHAELIRHLKPRQWNQLFHAWMRNFTTNIDEISERTARNKRLIENRVSLVEFEAIRKDDSISARALEREKEAMVKVHRDTVEHWLSAFDIKAEHRIHQEKRRVCQDPGRWLLSSPGFKTWSSPDEWLNPLLWLSGIPGAGMCPFRTWNERIYAEYQVQERPFSLLS
;
A
#
# COMPACT_ATOMS: atom_id res chain seq x y z
N MET A 1 -19.57 25.72 6.86
CA MET A 1 -18.80 25.40 5.65
C MET A 1 -18.79 26.64 4.79
N ASP A 2 -17.63 27.07 4.28
CA ASP A 2 -17.56 28.21 3.35
C ASP A 2 -17.82 27.71 1.94
N TRP A 3 -19.09 27.71 1.52
CA TRP A 3 -19.54 27.16 0.24
C TRP A 3 -18.99 27.91 -0.97
N SER A 4 -18.52 29.15 -0.80
CA SER A 4 -17.88 29.92 -1.86
C SER A 4 -16.56 29.29 -2.34
N LYS A 5 -16.02 28.34 -1.57
CA LYS A 5 -14.77 27.62 -1.86
C LYS A 5 -14.99 26.19 -2.34
N ILE A 6 -16.24 25.74 -2.48
CA ILE A 6 -16.57 24.39 -2.93
C ILE A 6 -16.78 24.39 -4.44
N VAL A 7 -16.13 23.43 -5.10
CA VAL A 7 -16.36 23.14 -6.52
C VAL A 7 -17.37 22.00 -6.61
N PHE A 8 -18.43 22.24 -7.35
CA PHE A 8 -19.47 21.25 -7.62
C PHE A 8 -19.31 20.69 -9.03
N ARG A 9 -19.77 19.46 -9.23
CA ARG A 9 -20.02 18.87 -10.53
C ARG A 9 -21.51 19.02 -10.84
N LEU A 10 -21.82 19.64 -11.98
CA LEU A 10 -23.16 19.76 -12.52
C LEU A 10 -23.32 18.75 -13.66
N ARG A 11 -24.28 17.83 -13.55
CA ARG A 11 -24.55 16.76 -14.52
C ARG A 11 -25.95 16.91 -15.12
N ALA A 12 -26.20 16.11 -16.16
CA ALA A 12 -27.46 16.06 -16.89
C ALA A 12 -27.83 17.38 -17.58
N LEU A 13 -26.83 18.20 -17.93
CA LEU A 13 -27.06 19.36 -18.79
C LEU A 13 -27.48 18.86 -20.18
N PRO A 14 -28.50 19.44 -20.83
CA PRO A 14 -28.86 19.04 -22.19
C PRO A 14 -27.75 19.42 -23.18
N ASP A 15 -27.69 18.73 -24.32
CA ASP A 15 -26.74 19.00 -25.41
C ASP A 15 -26.87 20.41 -26.00
N THR A 16 -28.07 20.99 -25.94
CA THR A 16 -28.39 22.38 -26.31
C THR A 16 -27.60 23.44 -25.53
N VAL A 17 -26.99 23.08 -24.39
CA VAL A 17 -26.08 23.95 -23.64
C VAL A 17 -24.72 23.96 -24.35
N GLU A 18 -24.48 24.97 -25.19
CA GLU A 18 -23.24 25.05 -26.00
C GLU A 18 -22.10 25.75 -25.26
N THR A 19 -22.42 26.75 -24.44
CA THR A 19 -21.45 27.61 -23.77
C THR A 19 -21.53 27.52 -22.24
N LYS A 20 -20.48 28.01 -21.57
CA LYS A 20 -20.44 28.09 -20.10
C LYS A 20 -21.49 29.07 -19.58
N GLU A 21 -21.77 30.11 -20.35
CA GLU A 21 -22.79 31.11 -20.11
C GLU A 21 -24.20 30.51 -20.20
N ASP A 22 -24.44 29.59 -21.15
CA ASP A 22 -25.70 28.84 -21.25
C ASP A 22 -25.92 27.97 -20.03
N ALA A 23 -24.88 27.25 -19.58
CA ALA A 23 -24.95 26.41 -18.39
C ALA A 23 -25.27 27.24 -17.13
N ALA A 24 -24.65 28.41 -16.98
CA ALA A 24 -24.91 29.33 -15.88
C ALA A 24 -26.35 29.88 -15.92
N ARG A 25 -26.85 30.27 -17.10
CA ARG A 25 -28.23 30.75 -17.26
C ARG A 25 -29.25 29.66 -16.91
N LEU A 26 -29.12 28.47 -17.50
CA LEU A 26 -30.02 27.35 -17.23
C LEU A 26 -30.04 27.00 -15.74
N LEU A 27 -28.87 26.90 -15.11
CA LEU A 27 -28.78 26.60 -13.69
C LEU A 27 -29.41 27.70 -12.82
N SER A 28 -29.20 28.98 -13.17
CA SER A 28 -29.81 30.13 -12.49
C SER A 28 -31.33 30.10 -12.57
N GLU A 29 -31.89 29.83 -13.75
CA GLU A 29 -33.34 29.73 -13.97
C GLU A 29 -33.96 28.62 -13.13
N ARG A 30 -33.32 27.44 -13.10
CA ARG A 30 -33.77 26.25 -12.36
C ARG A 30 -33.72 26.43 -10.84
N LEU A 31 -32.69 27.10 -10.32
CA LEU A 31 -32.55 27.40 -8.88
C LEU A 31 -33.50 28.53 -8.44
N SER A 32 -33.60 29.59 -9.27
CA SER A 32 -34.41 30.79 -9.06
C SER A 32 -34.01 31.70 -7.88
N ASP A 33 -33.02 31.31 -7.08
CA ASP A 33 -32.50 32.08 -5.93
C ASP A 33 -31.05 32.58 -6.12
N VAL A 34 -30.39 32.19 -7.21
CA VAL A 34 -29.04 32.63 -7.57
C VAL A 34 -29.03 33.12 -9.01
N SER A 35 -28.48 34.31 -9.25
CA SER A 35 -28.37 34.89 -10.61
C SER A 35 -27.23 34.25 -11.43
N ALA A 36 -27.34 34.28 -12.75
CA ALA A 36 -26.32 33.69 -13.64
C ALA A 36 -24.92 34.30 -13.43
N GLN A 37 -24.81 35.58 -13.09
CA GLN A 37 -23.54 36.26 -12.81
C GLN A 37 -22.87 35.78 -11.52
N GLN A 38 -23.65 35.17 -10.63
CA GLN A 38 -23.17 34.61 -9.37
C GLN A 38 -22.71 33.14 -9.51
N ILE A 39 -22.85 32.55 -10.70
CA ILE A 39 -22.49 31.18 -11.02
C ILE A 39 -21.25 31.20 -11.91
N TRP A 40 -20.18 30.56 -11.47
CA TRP A 40 -18.94 30.42 -12.24
C TRP A 40 -18.82 29.00 -12.76
N VAL A 41 -18.96 28.85 -14.08
CA VAL A 41 -18.77 27.59 -14.79
C VAL A 41 -17.35 27.55 -15.33
N TYR A 42 -16.55 26.56 -14.90
CA TYR A 42 -15.12 26.47 -15.25
C TYR A 42 -14.85 25.45 -16.34
N SER A 43 -15.61 24.37 -16.39
CA SER A 43 -15.58 23.37 -17.46
C SER A 43 -16.98 23.08 -17.99
N LEU A 44 -17.03 22.60 -19.23
CA LEU A 44 -18.21 22.06 -19.88
C LEU A 44 -17.72 20.99 -20.86
N ALA A 45 -18.28 19.79 -20.78
CA ALA A 45 -17.90 18.66 -21.62
C ALA A 45 -19.09 17.72 -21.83
N LEU A 46 -19.11 17.01 -22.96
CA LEU A 46 -20.03 15.91 -23.21
C LEU A 46 -19.76 14.77 -22.21
N THR A 47 -20.82 14.21 -21.64
CA THR A 47 -20.75 13.04 -20.77
C THR A 47 -20.17 11.86 -21.56
N LEU A 48 -19.23 11.14 -20.97
CA LEU A 48 -18.67 9.92 -21.55
C LEU A 48 -19.73 8.82 -21.41
N ARG A 49 -20.29 8.31 -22.52
CA ARG A 49 -21.41 7.34 -22.45
C ARG A 49 -21.10 6.00 -23.10
N PRO A 50 -21.67 4.89 -22.56
CA PRO A 50 -21.75 3.60 -23.24
C PRO A 50 -22.59 3.69 -24.49
N GLN A 51 -22.17 2.92 -25.48
CA GLN A 51 -22.85 2.74 -26.75
C GLN A 51 -24.04 1.79 -26.52
N ASP A 52 -25.12 2.26 -25.87
CA ASP A 52 -26.48 1.69 -25.87
C ASP A 52 -27.49 2.65 -25.14
N ASP A 53 -28.28 3.39 -25.93
CA ASP A 53 -29.70 3.81 -25.82
C ASP A 53 -30.35 4.49 -24.58
N TRP A 54 -29.72 4.66 -23.42
CA TRP A 54 -30.49 5.11 -22.22
C TRP A 54 -30.67 6.62 -22.02
N GLU A 55 -29.98 7.48 -22.78
CA GLU A 55 -30.16 8.94 -22.70
C GLU A 55 -30.07 9.57 -24.10
N GLU A 56 -31.15 9.54 -24.87
CA GLU A 56 -31.28 10.42 -26.05
C GLU A 56 -32.05 11.69 -25.65
N PRO A 57 -31.50 12.90 -25.83
CA PRO A 57 -30.19 13.26 -26.41
C PRO A 57 -28.97 13.17 -25.44
N PRO A 58 -27.72 13.30 -25.95
CA PRO A 58 -26.52 13.39 -25.13
C PRO A 58 -26.59 14.49 -24.07
N THR A 59 -26.02 14.23 -22.89
CA THR A 59 -25.93 15.19 -21.79
C THR A 59 -24.51 15.69 -21.63
N LYS A 60 -24.36 16.82 -20.96
CA LYS A 60 -23.10 17.46 -20.61
C LYS A 60 -22.90 17.48 -19.10
N VAL A 61 -21.63 17.63 -18.73
CA VAL A 61 -21.16 17.81 -17.37
C VAL A 61 -20.31 19.08 -17.29
N ALA A 62 -20.42 19.79 -16.19
CA ALA A 62 -19.70 21.02 -15.92
C ALA A 62 -19.14 21.04 -14.50
N THR A 63 -18.09 21.83 -14.28
CA THR A 63 -17.66 22.18 -12.92
C THR A 63 -18.09 23.60 -12.61
N VAL A 64 -18.76 23.77 -11.47
CA VAL A 64 -19.41 25.03 -11.10
C VAL A 64 -19.04 25.45 -9.68
N MET A 65 -18.93 26.76 -9.46
CA MET A 65 -18.83 27.37 -8.14
C MET A 65 -19.85 28.49 -8.03
N PHE A 66 -20.26 28.80 -6.81
CA PHE A 66 -21.20 29.87 -6.54
C PHE A 66 -20.54 30.94 -5.67
N SER A 67 -20.72 32.21 -6.05
CA SER A 67 -20.34 33.32 -5.18
C SER A 67 -21.20 33.37 -3.89
N VAL A 68 -22.46 32.96 -4.01
CA VAL A 68 -23.40 32.76 -2.90
C VAL A 68 -24.02 31.38 -3.06
N PRO A 69 -23.93 30.48 -2.05
CA PRO A 69 -24.48 29.14 -2.16
C PRO A 69 -26.00 29.18 -2.40
N PRO A 70 -26.55 28.32 -3.29
CA PRO A 70 -27.99 28.24 -3.46
C PRO A 70 -28.67 27.70 -2.19
N LEU A 71 -29.89 28.15 -1.93
CA LEU A 71 -30.74 27.75 -0.80
C LEU A 71 -30.88 26.23 -0.72
N LEU A 72 -30.92 25.54 -1.86
CA LEU A 72 -30.96 24.07 -1.90
C LEU A 72 -29.78 23.41 -1.18
N VAL A 73 -28.57 23.96 -1.34
CA VAL A 73 -27.35 23.50 -0.67
C VAL A 73 -27.33 23.97 0.78
N GLN A 74 -27.81 25.20 1.05
CA GLN A 74 -27.86 25.73 2.41
C GLN A 74 -28.83 24.96 3.32
N ARG A 75 -29.95 24.46 2.77
CA ARG A 75 -30.97 23.70 3.51
C ARG A 75 -30.46 22.34 4.00
N ASP A 76 -29.62 21.69 3.21
CA ASP A 76 -29.05 20.38 3.54
C ASP A 76 -27.53 20.37 3.31
N PRO A 77 -26.77 20.99 4.22
CA PRO A 77 -25.34 21.20 4.04
C PRO A 77 -24.50 19.93 4.22
N GLN A 78 -25.10 18.83 4.70
CA GLN A 78 -24.40 17.54 4.88
C GLN A 78 -24.53 16.63 3.66
N LYS A 79 -25.47 16.91 2.76
CA LYS A 79 -25.65 16.15 1.53
C LYS A 79 -24.46 16.35 0.59
N GLN A 80 -24.20 15.35 -0.26
CA GLN A 80 -23.18 15.44 -1.32
C GLN A 80 -23.79 15.48 -2.73
N VAL A 81 -25.11 15.32 -2.86
CA VAL A 81 -25.85 15.29 -4.14
C VAL A 81 -27.20 15.98 -4.01
N TRP A 82 -27.51 16.90 -4.91
CA TRP A 82 -28.80 17.60 -4.98
C TRP A 82 -29.39 17.48 -6.38
N TYR A 83 -30.70 17.30 -6.45
CA TYR A 83 -31.46 17.23 -7.70
C TYR A 83 -32.21 18.55 -7.86
N ILE A 84 -32.10 19.15 -9.05
CA ILE A 84 -32.66 20.45 -9.37
C ILE A 84 -33.70 20.24 -10.49
N PRO A 85 -35.00 20.29 -10.16
CA PRO A 85 -36.03 19.92 -11.10
C PRO A 85 -36.23 20.96 -12.19
N ALA A 86 -36.48 20.49 -13.40
CA ALA A 86 -37.83 20.59 -13.96
C ALA A 86 -38.64 21.89 -13.76
N ARG A 87 -38.43 23.01 -14.47
CA ARG A 87 -39.26 24.25 -14.40
C ARG A 87 -39.65 24.86 -15.75
N GLY A 88 -40.80 25.56 -15.75
CA GLY A 88 -41.24 26.43 -16.84
C GLY A 88 -41.45 25.74 -18.19
N HIS A 89 -40.86 26.31 -19.25
CA HIS A 89 -40.87 25.76 -20.61
C HIS A 89 -39.98 24.52 -20.78
N ASP A 90 -39.15 24.22 -19.77
CA ASP A 90 -38.17 23.14 -19.79
C ASP A 90 -38.60 21.98 -18.86
N ARG A 91 -39.92 21.84 -18.60
CA ARG A 91 -40.53 20.85 -17.68
C ARG A 91 -40.35 19.39 -18.09
N ASN A 92 -40.07 19.14 -19.36
CA ASN A 92 -39.91 17.77 -19.90
C ASN A 92 -38.45 17.31 -19.89
N SER A 93 -37.51 18.17 -19.52
CA SER A 93 -36.09 17.80 -19.41
C SER A 93 -35.79 17.13 -18.08
N PRO A 94 -34.76 16.27 -18.02
CA PRO A 94 -34.34 15.63 -16.78
C PRO A 94 -33.91 16.66 -15.72
N ASP A 95 -33.94 16.23 -14.47
CA ASP A 95 -33.42 17.00 -13.36
C ASP A 95 -31.91 17.21 -13.52
N LEU A 96 -31.45 18.44 -13.32
CA LEU A 96 -30.02 18.69 -13.20
C LEU A 96 -29.51 18.11 -11.88
N ILE A 97 -28.33 17.52 -11.90
CA ILE A 97 -27.74 16.90 -10.70
C ILE A 97 -26.50 17.67 -10.31
N LEU A 98 -26.50 18.24 -9.11
CA LEU A 98 -25.36 18.92 -8.51
C LEU A 98 -24.73 17.97 -7.49
N ASP A 99 -23.44 17.66 -7.61
CA ASP A 99 -22.73 16.85 -6.63
C ASP A 99 -21.36 17.41 -6.24
N THR A 100 -20.86 17.02 -5.07
CA THR A 100 -19.52 17.38 -4.60
C THR A 100 -18.56 16.20 -4.61
N HIS A 101 -19.01 14.97 -4.80
CA HIS A 101 -18.16 13.79 -4.59
C HIS A 101 -17.31 13.41 -5.81
N PHE A 102 -17.73 13.76 -7.04
CA PHE A 102 -16.98 13.46 -8.28
C PHE A 102 -16.68 11.95 -8.49
N LEU A 103 -17.56 11.06 -8.04
CA LEU A 103 -17.43 9.61 -8.26
C LEU A 103 -17.73 9.25 -9.72
N GLY A 104 -17.05 8.24 -10.24
CA GLY A 104 -17.07 7.84 -11.65
C GLY A 104 -16.17 8.71 -12.54
N LEU A 105 -16.33 8.57 -13.85
CA LEU A 105 -15.59 9.36 -14.83
C LEU A 105 -16.22 10.75 -15.00
N THR A 106 -15.39 11.79 -14.95
CA THR A 106 -15.79 13.20 -15.14
C THR A 106 -14.93 13.85 -16.21
N PRO A 107 -15.39 13.96 -17.47
CA PRO A 107 -14.69 14.74 -18.49
C PRO A 107 -14.70 16.23 -18.12
N LEU A 108 -13.58 16.91 -18.37
CA LEU A 108 -13.38 18.32 -18.01
C LEU A 108 -13.33 19.24 -19.23
N ASN A 109 -13.24 18.69 -20.43
CA ASN A 109 -13.26 19.42 -21.68
C ASN A 109 -13.69 18.50 -22.82
N ASP A 110 -14.24 19.11 -23.87
CA ASP A 110 -14.39 18.43 -25.15
C ASP A 110 -13.08 18.49 -25.96
N THR A 111 -12.94 17.56 -26.90
CA THR A 111 -11.88 17.54 -27.90
C THR A 111 -12.48 17.75 -29.27
N ASN A 112 -11.89 18.64 -30.08
CA ASN A 112 -12.29 18.78 -31.48
C ASN A 112 -12.02 17.46 -32.23
N HIS A 113 -13.07 16.86 -32.78
CA HIS A 113 -13.05 15.59 -33.53
C HIS A 113 -12.12 15.56 -34.76
N LEU A 114 -11.54 16.71 -35.14
CA LEU A 114 -10.69 16.90 -36.30
C LEU A 114 -9.18 16.66 -36.02
N LYS A 115 -8.80 16.21 -34.82
CA LYS A 115 -7.38 15.97 -34.43
C LYS A 115 -7.20 14.64 -33.71
N ASN A 116 -6.00 14.06 -33.84
CA ASN A 116 -5.49 12.92 -33.07
C ASN A 116 -5.75 13.14 -31.57
N SER A 117 -6.88 12.65 -31.09
CA SER A 117 -7.36 12.94 -29.74
C SER A 117 -6.89 11.89 -28.76
N TYR A 118 -6.57 12.31 -27.54
CA TYR A 118 -6.07 11.45 -26.47
C TYR A 118 -6.95 11.61 -25.24
N ASP A 119 -7.19 10.51 -24.53
CA ASP A 119 -7.78 10.56 -23.20
C ASP A 119 -6.68 10.59 -22.15
N CYS A 120 -6.75 11.53 -21.21
CA CYS A 120 -5.84 11.59 -20.07
C CYS A 120 -6.65 11.48 -18.78
N ILE A 121 -6.52 10.32 -18.11
CA ILE A 121 -7.30 10.01 -16.91
C ILE A 121 -6.47 10.30 -15.66
N ALA A 122 -6.99 11.15 -14.80
CA ALA A 122 -6.40 11.48 -13.52
C ALA A 122 -7.07 10.71 -12.37
N ILE A 123 -6.25 9.99 -11.60
CA ILE A 123 -6.68 9.05 -10.56
C ILE A 123 -5.98 9.41 -9.25
N SER A 124 -6.77 9.76 -8.25
CA SER A 124 -6.27 10.23 -6.95
C SER A 124 -5.95 9.07 -6.00
N GLY A 125 -5.33 9.36 -4.85
CA GLY A 125 -4.99 8.36 -3.84
C GLY A 125 -6.09 8.07 -2.81
N LEU A 126 -5.77 7.26 -1.81
CA LEU A 126 -6.64 6.93 -0.67
C LEU A 126 -7.06 8.17 0.14
N ALA A 127 -8.26 8.16 0.69
CA ALA A 127 -8.82 9.22 1.55
C ALA A 127 -8.75 10.60 0.90
N SER A 128 -9.02 10.68 -0.40
CA SER A 128 -8.76 11.88 -1.18
C SER A 128 -9.92 12.21 -2.11
N HIS A 129 -10.25 13.49 -2.16
CA HIS A 129 -11.35 13.98 -2.98
C HIS A 129 -10.89 14.04 -4.46
N PRO A 130 -11.60 13.43 -5.42
CA PRO A 130 -11.14 13.31 -6.82
C PRO A 130 -10.76 14.64 -7.48
N PHE A 131 -11.57 15.69 -7.32
CA PHE A 131 -11.22 17.04 -7.79
C PHE A 131 -10.18 17.74 -6.90
N GLY A 132 -10.42 17.82 -5.59
CA GLY A 132 -9.59 18.57 -4.64
C GLY A 132 -8.15 18.04 -4.48
N SER A 133 -7.89 16.78 -4.81
CA SER A 133 -6.55 16.18 -4.76
C SER A 133 -5.55 16.87 -5.68
N TRP A 134 -6.00 17.36 -6.82
CA TRP A 134 -5.19 18.03 -7.85
C TRP A 134 -5.23 19.56 -7.75
N GLN A 135 -6.05 20.09 -6.85
CA GLN A 135 -6.25 21.53 -6.68
C GLN A 135 -5.22 22.13 -5.71
N PRO A 136 -4.61 23.29 -6.04
CA PRO A 136 -3.73 24.03 -5.13
C PRO A 136 -4.30 24.25 -3.72
N LYS A 137 -3.40 24.24 -2.74
CA LYS A 137 -3.71 24.75 -1.39
C LYS A 137 -3.76 26.27 -1.43
N GLY A 138 -4.58 26.85 -0.56
CA GLY A 138 -4.82 28.30 -0.50
C GLY A 138 -6.29 28.63 -0.36
N SER A 139 -6.57 29.93 -0.21
CA SER A 139 -7.93 30.47 -0.13
C SER A 139 -8.64 30.47 -1.47
N ASP A 140 -7.90 30.65 -2.57
CA ASP A 140 -8.44 30.62 -3.92
C ASP A 140 -8.60 29.18 -4.42
N LYS A 141 -9.85 28.79 -4.70
CA LYS A 141 -10.26 27.47 -5.19
C LYS A 141 -10.78 27.51 -6.64
N ARG A 142 -10.49 28.59 -7.37
CA ARG A 142 -10.98 28.77 -8.74
C ARG A 142 -10.11 28.10 -9.79
N PHE A 143 -8.90 27.66 -9.46
CA PHE A 143 -7.96 27.05 -10.40
C PHE A 143 -7.63 25.59 -10.03
N MET A 144 -7.54 24.71 -11.02
CA MET A 144 -7.04 23.34 -10.93
C MET A 144 -6.40 22.94 -12.27
N TRP A 145 -5.10 22.65 -12.27
CA TRP A 145 -4.27 22.58 -13.48
C TRP A 145 -4.70 21.52 -14.51
N ILE A 146 -5.32 20.40 -14.10
CA ILE A 146 -5.84 19.39 -15.04
C ILE A 146 -7.05 19.96 -15.82
N ARG A 147 -7.96 20.66 -15.13
CA ARG A 147 -9.12 21.29 -15.77
C ARG A 147 -8.71 22.50 -16.61
N ASP A 148 -7.87 23.37 -16.04
CA ASP A 148 -7.70 24.72 -16.57
C ASP A 148 -6.52 24.87 -17.52
N ASP A 149 -5.48 24.04 -17.39
CA ASP A 149 -4.26 24.15 -18.20
C ASP A 149 -4.05 22.92 -19.09
N LEU A 150 -4.14 21.69 -18.56
CA LEU A 150 -3.92 20.49 -19.37
C LEU A 150 -4.87 20.45 -20.58
N ALA A 151 -6.15 20.76 -20.36
CA ALA A 151 -7.16 20.86 -21.40
C ALA A 151 -6.85 21.92 -22.48
N LYS A 152 -6.17 23.02 -22.12
CA LYS A 152 -5.85 24.11 -23.06
C LYS A 152 -4.58 23.83 -23.86
N TYR A 153 -3.54 23.32 -23.20
CA TYR A 153 -2.20 23.23 -23.77
C TYR A 153 -1.98 21.97 -24.60
N ALA A 154 -2.51 20.83 -24.15
CA ALA A 154 -2.40 19.58 -24.90
C ALA A 154 -3.55 19.54 -25.92
N ARG A 155 -3.46 20.34 -26.99
CA ARG A 155 -4.49 20.42 -28.04
C ARG A 155 -4.83 18.99 -28.53
N GLY A 156 -6.06 18.56 -28.30
CA GLY A 156 -6.53 17.19 -28.60
C GLY A 156 -6.56 16.24 -27.40
N THR A 157 -6.19 16.68 -26.19
CA THR A 157 -6.30 15.86 -24.97
C THR A 157 -7.60 16.15 -24.25
N ARG A 158 -8.39 15.11 -24.01
CA ARG A 158 -9.56 15.10 -23.14
C ARG A 158 -9.10 14.75 -21.72
N ALA A 159 -9.16 15.73 -20.82
CA ALA A 159 -8.86 15.50 -19.42
C ALA A 159 -10.09 14.90 -18.72
N ILE A 160 -9.88 13.80 -18.01
CA ILE A 160 -10.94 13.04 -17.34
C ILE A 160 -10.50 12.78 -15.90
N LEU A 161 -11.34 13.09 -14.92
CA LEU A 161 -11.14 12.66 -13.53
C LEU A 161 -11.82 11.32 -13.32
N TYR A 162 -11.18 10.40 -12.62
CA TYR A 162 -11.82 9.19 -12.12
C TYR A 162 -11.88 9.24 -10.59
N GLY A 163 -13.10 9.24 -10.06
CA GLY A 163 -13.36 9.11 -8.63
C GLY A 163 -13.89 7.73 -8.27
N TYR A 164 -13.38 7.18 -7.18
CA TYR A 164 -13.85 5.95 -6.55
C TYR A 164 -13.97 6.18 -5.04
N ASP A 165 -14.75 5.33 -4.36
CA ASP A 165 -14.93 5.49 -2.91
C ASP A 165 -13.60 5.24 -2.20
N THR A 166 -13.17 6.25 -1.44
CA THR A 166 -11.94 6.21 -0.66
C THR A 166 -12.15 6.73 0.76
N GLU A 167 -13.41 6.89 1.20
CA GLU A 167 -13.71 7.43 2.53
C GLU A 167 -13.10 6.52 3.61
N LEU A 168 -12.26 7.09 4.47
CA LEU A 168 -11.71 6.33 5.59
C LEU A 168 -12.64 6.42 6.79
N ASP A 169 -13.15 7.58 7.16
CA ASP A 169 -14.01 7.71 8.34
C ASP A 169 -15.45 7.24 8.06
N ARG A 170 -16.03 6.42 8.94
CA ARG A 170 -17.39 5.86 8.85
C ARG A 170 -17.71 5.01 7.61
N SER A 171 -16.70 4.59 6.84
CA SER A 171 -16.92 3.69 5.71
C SER A 171 -17.34 2.30 6.19
N SER A 172 -18.23 1.66 5.43
CA SER A 172 -18.57 0.23 5.55
C SER A 172 -18.00 -0.59 4.39
N SER A 173 -17.22 0.04 3.51
CA SER A 173 -16.59 -0.59 2.36
C SER A 173 -15.42 -1.48 2.81
N PHE A 174 -15.28 -2.64 2.17
CA PHE A 174 -14.19 -3.60 2.37
C PHE A 174 -13.41 -3.85 1.06
N GLN A 175 -13.51 -2.92 0.11
CA GLN A 175 -12.89 -3.03 -1.21
C GLN A 175 -11.37 -3.19 -1.14
N THR A 176 -10.85 -4.04 -2.01
CA THR A 176 -9.41 -4.26 -2.20
C THR A 176 -8.88 -3.51 -3.41
N ILE A 177 -7.55 -3.49 -3.60
CA ILE A 177 -6.95 -2.94 -4.82
C ILE A 177 -7.44 -3.68 -6.08
N TYR A 178 -7.73 -4.99 -5.97
CA TYR A 178 -8.31 -5.78 -7.06
C TYR A 178 -9.72 -5.31 -7.43
N ASP A 179 -10.57 -5.04 -6.43
CA ASP A 179 -11.94 -4.55 -6.67
C ASP A 179 -11.94 -3.17 -7.32
N LEU A 180 -11.03 -2.29 -6.89
CA LEU A 180 -10.84 -0.97 -7.46
C LEU A 180 -10.28 -1.04 -8.89
N ALA A 181 -9.33 -1.93 -9.15
CA ALA A 181 -8.77 -2.14 -10.47
C ALA A 181 -9.82 -2.70 -11.44
N LYS A 182 -10.62 -3.68 -11.00
CA LYS A 182 -11.75 -4.20 -11.77
C LYS A 182 -12.76 -3.11 -12.09
N GLN A 183 -13.17 -2.32 -11.10
CA GLN A 183 -14.08 -1.18 -11.34
C GLN A 183 -13.52 -0.16 -12.33
N LEU A 184 -12.22 0.13 -12.27
CA LEU A 184 -11.58 0.98 -13.27
C LEU A 184 -11.71 0.34 -14.67
N ILE A 185 -11.36 -0.93 -14.83
CA ILE A 185 -11.49 -1.65 -16.12
C ILE A 185 -12.92 -1.57 -16.65
N GLU A 186 -13.92 -1.92 -15.85
CA GLU A 186 -15.32 -1.91 -16.26
C GLU A 186 -15.78 -0.50 -16.66
N GLN A 187 -15.36 0.53 -15.93
CA GLN A 187 -15.68 1.92 -16.28
C GLN A 187 -15.00 2.35 -17.58
N LEU A 188 -13.72 1.97 -17.78
CA LEU A 188 -12.96 2.26 -19.01
C LEU A 188 -13.54 1.56 -20.23
N HIS A 189 -13.97 0.31 -20.07
CA HIS A 189 -14.62 -0.47 -21.11
C HIS A 189 -15.98 0.15 -21.44
N ALA A 190 -16.80 0.46 -20.42
CA ALA A 190 -18.14 0.97 -20.60
C ALA A 190 -18.20 2.32 -21.33
N TYR A 191 -17.27 3.26 -21.13
CA TYR A 191 -17.38 4.58 -21.80
C TYR A 191 -16.80 4.62 -23.21
N ARG A 192 -16.03 3.61 -23.61
CA ARG A 192 -15.36 3.60 -24.91
C ARG A 192 -16.24 2.90 -25.92
N ALA A 193 -16.50 3.59 -27.04
CA ALA A 193 -17.17 2.99 -28.18
C ALA A 193 -16.46 1.69 -28.60
N PRO A 194 -17.16 0.56 -28.83
CA PRO A 194 -16.61 -0.62 -29.48
C PRO A 194 -15.70 -0.27 -30.67
N GLY A 195 -14.45 -0.74 -30.61
CA GLY A 195 -13.43 -0.44 -31.63
C GLY A 195 -12.73 0.92 -31.50
N SER A 196 -13.01 1.72 -30.46
CA SER A 196 -12.33 2.99 -30.20
C SER A 196 -10.84 2.79 -29.94
N VAL A 197 -10.01 3.33 -30.83
CA VAL A 197 -8.55 3.35 -30.74
C VAL A 197 -7.99 4.62 -30.09
N THR A 198 -8.85 5.46 -29.48
CA THR A 198 -8.42 6.71 -28.84
C THR A 198 -7.33 6.43 -27.81
N PRO A 199 -6.10 6.94 -27.98
CA PRO A 199 -5.02 6.53 -27.08
C PRO A 199 -5.21 7.10 -25.67
N LEU A 200 -4.75 6.35 -24.67
CA LEU A 200 -5.00 6.59 -23.26
C LEU A 200 -3.70 6.84 -22.49
N ALA A 201 -3.68 7.88 -21.66
CA ALA A 201 -2.61 8.16 -20.71
C ALA A 201 -3.17 8.33 -19.28
N PHE A 202 -2.35 8.00 -18.28
CA PHE A 202 -2.73 8.13 -16.88
C PHE A 202 -1.91 9.19 -16.13
N LEU A 203 -2.56 9.91 -15.23
CA LEU A 203 -1.96 10.68 -14.15
C LEU A 203 -2.41 10.04 -12.84
N ALA A 204 -1.54 9.33 -12.15
CA ALA A 204 -1.95 8.51 -11.02
C ALA A 204 -1.13 8.81 -9.77
N HIS A 205 -1.82 9.15 -8.68
CA HIS A 205 -1.19 9.54 -7.41
C HIS A 205 -1.40 8.48 -6.33
N SER A 206 -0.34 8.15 -5.60
CA SER A 206 -0.40 7.26 -4.42
C SER A 206 -1.12 5.93 -4.76
N LEU A 207 -2.12 5.52 -3.97
CA LEU A 207 -2.96 4.34 -4.23
C LEU A 207 -3.49 4.25 -5.67
N GLY A 208 -3.87 5.38 -6.29
CA GLY A 208 -4.37 5.40 -7.66
C GLY A 208 -3.38 4.81 -8.66
N GLY A 209 -2.08 4.92 -8.41
CA GLY A 209 -1.06 4.29 -9.23
C GLY A 209 -1.01 2.76 -9.10
N LEU A 210 -1.27 2.23 -7.90
CA LEU A 210 -1.39 0.79 -7.68
C LEU A 210 -2.64 0.23 -8.38
N VAL A 211 -3.76 0.96 -8.32
CA VAL A 211 -5.00 0.61 -9.02
C VAL A 211 -4.75 0.53 -10.53
N VAL A 212 -4.07 1.52 -11.12
CA VAL A 212 -3.70 1.49 -12.55
C VAL A 212 -2.78 0.31 -12.88
N LYS A 213 -1.73 0.08 -12.08
CA LYS A 213 -0.81 -1.04 -12.31
C LYS A 213 -1.52 -2.39 -12.27
N GLN A 214 -2.41 -2.58 -11.30
CA GLN A 214 -3.19 -3.81 -11.16
C GLN A 214 -4.19 -3.95 -12.32
N ALA A 215 -4.86 -2.87 -12.73
CA ALA A 215 -5.77 -2.88 -13.88
C ALA A 215 -5.05 -3.25 -15.19
N LEU A 216 -3.85 -2.71 -15.44
CA LEU A 216 -3.06 -3.03 -16.64
C LEU A 216 -2.57 -4.48 -16.61
N ARG A 217 -2.17 -5.00 -15.45
CA ARG A 217 -1.84 -6.42 -15.27
C ARG A 217 -3.03 -7.31 -15.57
N ASP A 218 -4.20 -6.98 -15.03
CA ASP A 218 -5.40 -7.78 -15.25
C ASP A 218 -5.83 -7.75 -16.71
N LEU A 219 -5.85 -6.59 -17.35
CA LEU A 219 -6.12 -6.48 -18.79
C LEU A 219 -5.19 -7.36 -19.64
N ALA A 220 -3.90 -7.41 -19.29
CA ALA A 220 -2.92 -8.21 -20.01
C ALA A 220 -3.09 -9.73 -19.80
N ASN A 221 -3.41 -10.16 -18.58
CA ASN A 221 -3.30 -11.58 -18.21
C ASN A 221 -4.65 -12.28 -18.01
N ASN A 222 -5.72 -11.54 -17.70
CA ASN A 222 -6.98 -12.09 -17.21
C ASN A 222 -8.18 -11.76 -18.12
N TYR A 223 -8.04 -10.83 -19.07
CA TYR A 223 -9.12 -10.39 -19.97
C TYR A 223 -8.79 -10.67 -21.45
N PRO A 224 -8.98 -11.90 -21.96
CA PRO A 224 -8.62 -12.26 -23.33
C PRO A 224 -9.57 -11.71 -24.41
N GLY A 225 -10.70 -11.12 -24.02
CA GLY A 225 -11.69 -10.58 -24.95
C GLY A 225 -11.14 -9.46 -25.82
N ARG A 226 -11.48 -9.45 -27.11
CA ARG A 226 -10.97 -8.49 -28.12
C ARG A 226 -11.13 -7.03 -27.69
N GLU A 227 -12.25 -6.68 -27.06
CA GLU A 227 -12.52 -5.31 -26.60
C GLU A 227 -11.61 -4.87 -25.45
N TYR A 228 -11.32 -5.76 -24.51
CA TYR A 228 -10.36 -5.51 -23.42
C TYR A 228 -8.92 -5.44 -23.93
N GLN A 229 -8.58 -6.26 -24.93
CA GLN A 229 -7.29 -6.17 -25.61
C GLN A 229 -7.15 -4.86 -26.40
N ASN A 230 -8.21 -4.36 -27.02
CA ASN A 230 -8.22 -3.03 -27.64
C ASN A 230 -8.04 -1.92 -26.60
N LEU A 231 -8.67 -2.05 -25.43
CA LEU A 231 -8.48 -1.12 -24.32
C LEU A 231 -7.03 -1.11 -23.85
N LEU A 232 -6.41 -2.28 -23.64
CA LEU A 232 -5.00 -2.40 -23.32
C LEU A 232 -4.13 -1.74 -24.41
N ALA A 233 -4.34 -2.12 -25.67
CA ALA A 233 -3.62 -1.61 -26.83
C ALA A 233 -3.76 -0.09 -27.03
N ALA A 234 -4.80 0.54 -26.49
CA ALA A 234 -4.96 1.99 -26.51
C ALA A 234 -4.08 2.71 -25.50
N VAL A 235 -3.60 2.04 -24.45
CA VAL A 235 -2.74 2.67 -23.43
C VAL A 235 -1.41 3.07 -24.06
N ARG A 236 -0.92 4.26 -23.71
CA ARG A 236 0.39 4.80 -24.14
C ARG A 236 1.34 5.00 -22.97
N GLY A 237 0.82 5.00 -21.75
CA GLY A 237 1.62 5.09 -20.53
C GLY A 237 1.02 6.03 -19.49
N GLY A 238 1.87 6.61 -18.63
CA GLY A 238 1.40 7.48 -17.57
C GLY A 238 2.49 8.12 -16.71
N VAL A 239 2.08 9.08 -15.89
CA VAL A 239 2.92 9.70 -14.85
C VAL A 239 2.40 9.28 -13.48
N PHE A 240 3.25 8.59 -12.74
CA PHE A 240 3.01 8.09 -11.40
C PHE A 240 3.60 9.05 -10.36
N PHE A 241 2.82 9.47 -9.37
CA PHE A 241 3.24 10.40 -8.32
C PHE A 241 3.22 9.71 -6.95
N GLY A 242 4.39 9.49 -6.34
CA GLY A 242 4.50 8.94 -4.99
C GLY A 242 3.81 7.59 -4.80
N VAL A 243 3.82 6.72 -5.81
CA VAL A 243 3.12 5.43 -5.75
C VAL A 243 3.92 4.47 -4.87
N PRO A 244 3.34 3.87 -3.80
CA PRO A 244 4.10 3.06 -2.85
C PRO A 244 4.36 1.64 -3.40
N ASN A 245 5.23 1.52 -4.41
CA ASN A 245 5.49 0.25 -5.11
C ASN A 245 6.26 -0.78 -4.28
N LEU A 246 6.81 -0.38 -3.14
CA LEU A 246 7.46 -1.24 -2.15
C LEU A 246 6.76 -1.15 -0.78
N GLY A 247 5.55 -0.56 -0.72
CA GLY A 247 4.85 -0.25 0.53
C GLY A 247 5.16 1.15 1.09
N ILE A 248 4.54 1.45 2.24
CA ILE A 248 4.64 2.71 2.99
C ILE A 248 5.42 2.45 4.29
N GLU A 249 6.28 3.38 4.71
CA GLU A 249 7.06 3.25 5.95
C GLU A 249 6.15 3.28 7.22
N GLN A 250 6.46 2.40 8.17
CA GLN A 250 5.53 1.88 9.21
C GLN A 250 5.01 2.91 10.24
N GLY A 251 5.48 4.16 10.25
CA GLY A 251 5.12 5.16 11.27
C GLY A 251 3.88 6.00 10.97
N GLY A 252 3.58 6.30 9.70
CA GLY A 252 2.63 7.36 9.35
C GLY A 252 1.17 6.95 9.11
N PHE A 253 0.91 5.65 8.89
CA PHE A 253 -0.40 5.14 8.48
C PHE A 253 -1.14 4.37 9.59
N TYR A 254 -0.43 3.78 10.55
CA TYR A 254 -1.06 3.04 11.68
C TYR A 254 -1.91 3.93 12.59
N SER A 255 -1.55 5.20 12.74
CA SER A 255 -2.32 6.19 13.52
C SER A 255 -3.67 6.57 12.88
N ILE A 256 -3.91 6.21 11.61
CA ILE A 256 -5.15 6.53 10.87
C ILE A 256 -6.29 5.54 11.19
N VAL A 257 -6.00 4.28 11.55
CA VAL A 257 -6.95 3.17 11.28
C VAL A 257 -7.07 2.11 12.37
N HIS A 258 -6.85 2.44 13.65
CA HIS A 258 -7.39 1.53 14.67
C HIS A 258 -8.93 1.52 14.55
N ASN A 259 -9.49 0.36 14.13
CA ASN A 259 -10.91 0.02 13.96
C ASN A 259 -11.67 0.71 12.80
N ASN A 260 -11.36 0.39 11.54
CA ASN A 260 -12.10 0.92 10.39
C ASN A 260 -12.32 -0.11 9.26
N ALA A 261 -13.42 -0.01 8.49
CA ALA A 261 -13.82 -1.04 7.51
C ALA A 261 -12.82 -1.21 6.35
N ASN A 262 -12.09 -0.15 5.99
CA ASN A 262 -11.04 -0.17 4.97
C ASN A 262 -9.68 -0.72 5.48
N GLU A 263 -9.66 -1.43 6.61
CA GLU A 263 -8.46 -2.08 7.16
C GLU A 263 -7.77 -2.97 6.12
N PHE A 264 -8.50 -3.66 5.24
CA PHE A 264 -7.91 -4.50 4.19
C PHE A 264 -7.08 -3.72 3.18
N LEU A 265 -7.59 -2.59 2.69
CA LEU A 265 -6.89 -1.74 1.74
C LEU A 265 -5.65 -1.08 2.36
N ILE A 266 -5.70 -0.76 3.66
CA ILE A 266 -4.56 -0.23 4.41
C ILE A 266 -3.57 -1.34 4.80
N ARG A 267 -4.06 -2.55 5.10
CA ARG A 267 -3.22 -3.73 5.33
C ARG A 267 -2.46 -4.09 4.08
N ASP A 268 -3.11 -4.06 2.93
CA ASP A 268 -2.44 -4.15 1.64
C ASP A 268 -1.34 -3.09 1.60
N LEU A 269 -1.60 -1.81 1.95
CA LEU A 269 -0.60 -0.68 1.99
C LEU A 269 0.51 -0.80 3.03
N SER A 270 0.37 -1.64 4.05
CA SER A 270 1.27 -1.70 5.20
C SER A 270 2.62 -2.41 4.97
N GLY A 271 2.92 -2.85 3.73
CA GLY A 271 4.19 -3.52 3.39
C GLY A 271 4.36 -4.91 4.00
N ARG A 272 3.35 -5.43 4.72
CA ARG A 272 3.36 -6.75 5.39
C ARG A 272 3.01 -7.91 4.45
N THR A 273 2.66 -7.64 3.20
CA THR A 273 2.32 -8.64 2.19
C THR A 273 3.29 -8.55 1.00
N ASN A 274 3.55 -9.67 0.33
CA ASN A 274 4.33 -9.68 -0.92
C ASN A 274 3.60 -8.99 -2.10
N PHE A 275 2.36 -8.53 -1.90
CA PHE A 275 1.50 -7.92 -2.91
C PHE A 275 2.21 -6.84 -3.73
N TYR A 276 2.92 -5.88 -3.10
CA TYR A 276 3.60 -4.80 -3.83
C TYR A 276 4.74 -5.28 -4.71
N ARG A 277 5.51 -6.23 -4.20
CA ARG A 277 6.65 -6.80 -4.92
C ARG A 277 6.14 -7.64 -6.08
N GLU A 278 5.11 -8.44 -5.86
CA GLU A 278 4.47 -9.24 -6.90
C GLU A 278 3.82 -8.36 -7.96
N LEU A 279 3.03 -7.36 -7.58
CA LEU A 279 2.41 -6.43 -8.52
C LEU A 279 3.47 -5.64 -9.30
N THR A 280 4.53 -5.18 -8.65
CA THR A 280 5.61 -4.44 -9.33
C THR A 280 6.38 -5.33 -10.30
N LYS A 281 6.71 -6.57 -9.92
CA LYS A 281 7.33 -7.56 -10.82
C LYS A 281 6.41 -7.93 -11.97
N ALA A 282 5.15 -8.25 -11.68
CA ALA A 282 4.16 -8.63 -12.67
C ALA A 282 3.89 -7.50 -13.65
N PHE A 283 3.81 -6.25 -13.17
CA PHE A 283 3.70 -5.08 -14.02
C PHE A 283 4.95 -4.89 -14.89
N ALA A 284 6.16 -4.97 -14.34
CA ALA A 284 7.38 -4.85 -15.13
C ALA A 284 7.51 -5.95 -16.21
N GLY A 285 7.00 -7.15 -15.94
CA GLY A 285 7.05 -8.29 -16.85
C GLY A 285 5.96 -8.32 -17.94
N ILE A 286 5.08 -7.32 -18.04
CA ILE A 286 4.06 -7.28 -19.11
C ILE A 286 4.74 -6.85 -20.42
N PRO A 287 4.76 -7.68 -21.48
CA PRO A 287 5.40 -7.31 -22.75
C PRO A 287 4.81 -6.03 -23.38
N PHE A 288 3.52 -5.79 -23.17
CA PHE A 288 2.84 -4.57 -23.59
C PHE A 288 3.51 -3.28 -23.06
N ASN A 289 4.14 -3.33 -21.89
CA ASN A 289 4.76 -2.14 -21.29
C ASN A 289 5.97 -1.61 -22.07
N GLU A 290 6.59 -2.42 -22.92
CA GLU A 290 7.67 -1.97 -23.83
C GLU A 290 7.18 -0.93 -24.84
N HIS A 291 5.88 -0.94 -25.14
CA HIS A 291 5.23 -0.01 -26.07
C HIS A 291 4.69 1.25 -25.35
N CYS A 292 4.82 1.29 -24.02
CA CYS A 292 4.34 2.37 -23.18
C CYS A 292 5.49 3.21 -22.61
N ARG A 293 5.17 4.46 -22.24
CA ARG A 293 6.11 5.35 -21.55
C ARG A 293 5.58 5.69 -20.16
N PHE A 294 6.29 5.25 -19.14
CA PHE A 294 5.96 5.57 -17.76
C PHE A 294 7.01 6.50 -17.15
N PHE A 295 6.57 7.43 -16.32
CA PHE A 295 7.44 8.32 -15.56
C PHE A 295 7.05 8.32 -14.09
N TRP A 296 8.05 8.39 -13.19
CA TRP A 296 7.84 8.28 -11.75
C TRP A 296 8.34 9.52 -11.01
N ALA A 297 7.41 10.22 -10.36
CA ALA A 297 7.69 11.35 -9.51
C ALA A 297 7.75 10.93 -8.03
N TYR A 298 8.71 11.47 -7.28
CA TYR A 298 8.85 11.23 -5.84
C TYR A 298 8.87 12.54 -5.04
N GLU A 299 8.42 12.46 -3.78
CA GLU A 299 8.41 13.59 -2.84
C GLU A 299 9.81 13.88 -2.30
N THR A 300 10.10 15.15 -2.00
CA THR A 300 11.35 15.54 -1.30
C THR A 300 11.11 16.45 -0.10
N LYS A 301 9.87 16.50 0.40
CA LYS A 301 9.53 17.11 1.70
C LYS A 301 8.68 16.14 2.51
N GLU A 302 8.87 16.15 3.81
CA GLU A 302 8.04 15.36 4.72
C GLU A 302 6.58 15.84 4.71
N SER A 303 5.65 14.91 4.94
CA SER A 303 4.24 15.20 5.16
C SER A 303 3.89 15.11 6.65
N PRO A 304 3.02 15.97 7.17
CA PRO A 304 2.39 15.74 8.47
C PRO A 304 1.66 14.41 8.49
N THR A 305 1.92 13.59 9.49
CA THR A 305 1.16 12.35 9.72
C THR A 305 -0.24 12.67 10.21
N VAL A 306 -1.14 11.71 10.09
CA VAL A 306 -2.53 11.86 10.53
C VAL A 306 -2.63 11.42 11.99
N ILE A 307 -3.35 12.19 12.79
CA ILE A 307 -3.71 11.88 14.17
C ILE A 307 -5.24 11.92 14.30
N LYS A 308 -5.78 11.10 15.20
CA LYS A 308 -7.18 11.17 15.59
C LYS A 308 -7.33 12.20 16.71
N LYS A 309 -8.10 13.26 16.48
CA LYS A 309 -8.43 14.26 17.49
C LYS A 309 -9.37 13.68 18.53
N GLY A 310 -9.47 14.32 19.71
CA GLY A 310 -10.29 13.86 20.83
C GLY A 310 -11.80 13.77 20.52
N ASP A 311 -12.25 14.39 19.44
CA ASP A 311 -13.63 14.33 18.90
C ASP A 311 -13.84 13.16 17.91
N GLY A 312 -12.82 12.35 17.67
CA GLY A 312 -12.84 11.25 16.73
C GLY A 312 -12.51 11.62 15.28
N GLN A 313 -12.37 12.91 14.94
CA GLN A 313 -12.02 13.35 13.58
C GLN A 313 -10.54 13.11 13.27
N LEU A 314 -10.24 12.70 12.05
CA LEU A 314 -8.88 12.56 11.55
C LEU A 314 -8.32 13.93 11.12
N ALA A 315 -7.15 14.30 11.63
CA ALA A 315 -6.46 15.54 11.28
C ALA A 315 -5.00 15.29 10.90
N ARG A 316 -4.48 16.03 9.92
CA ARG A 316 -3.08 15.94 9.46
C ARG A 316 -2.16 16.85 10.28
N ASP A 317 -2.21 16.67 11.60
CA ASP A 317 -1.51 17.52 12.57
C ASP A 317 -0.44 16.72 13.37
N GLY A 318 -0.09 15.51 12.92
CA GLY A 318 0.94 14.67 13.54
C GLY A 318 2.37 15.05 13.19
N SER A 319 3.34 14.31 13.72
CA SER A 319 4.76 14.48 13.38
C SER A 319 4.98 14.33 11.88
N THR A 320 5.93 15.06 11.33
CA THR A 320 6.25 14.94 9.90
C THR A 320 7.04 13.66 9.63
N ALA A 321 6.77 13.03 8.48
CA ALA A 321 7.50 11.85 8.00
C ALA A 321 7.51 11.82 6.48
N ILE A 322 8.48 11.12 5.89
CA ILE A 322 8.43 10.71 4.49
C ILE A 322 7.39 9.59 4.42
N LEU A 323 6.34 9.77 3.62
CA LEU A 323 5.28 8.76 3.53
C LEU A 323 5.64 7.69 2.51
N VAL A 324 6.31 8.06 1.43
CA VAL A 324 6.76 7.12 0.41
C VAL A 324 8.20 7.45 0.04
N SER A 325 9.12 6.52 0.33
CA SER A 325 10.54 6.69 -0.02
C SER A 325 10.73 6.84 -1.54
N PRO A 326 11.77 7.54 -2.01
CA PRO A 326 12.09 7.64 -3.44
C PRO A 326 12.18 6.28 -4.14
N GLU A 327 12.73 5.27 -3.48
CA GLU A 327 12.83 3.90 -3.98
C GLU A 327 11.44 3.29 -4.18
N SER A 328 10.56 3.41 -3.19
CA SER A 328 9.18 2.91 -3.27
C SER A 328 8.39 3.67 -4.33
N ALA A 329 8.50 5.00 -4.36
CA ALA A 329 7.82 5.88 -5.33
C ALA A 329 8.18 5.57 -6.79
N THR A 330 9.40 5.06 -7.03
CA THR A 330 9.96 4.89 -8.37
C THR A 330 10.21 3.44 -8.78
N CYS A 331 9.75 2.44 -8.03
CA CYS A 331 10.10 1.03 -8.27
C CYS A 331 11.64 0.79 -8.29
N GLY A 332 12.41 1.60 -7.56
CA GLY A 332 13.87 1.60 -7.58
C GLY A 332 14.51 2.31 -8.79
N PHE A 333 13.74 2.78 -9.78
CA PHE A 333 14.26 3.49 -10.97
C PHE A 333 15.08 4.72 -10.63
N VAL A 334 14.90 5.33 -9.45
CA VAL A 334 15.76 6.42 -8.98
C VAL A 334 17.25 6.05 -8.99
N ASN A 335 17.58 4.77 -8.76
CA ASN A 335 18.96 4.27 -8.72
C ASN A 335 19.41 3.60 -10.02
N ILE A 336 18.49 3.00 -10.79
CA ILE A 336 18.84 2.18 -11.97
C ILE A 336 18.52 2.86 -13.32
N ASN A 337 17.55 3.77 -13.36
CA ASN A 337 17.17 4.51 -14.58
C ASN A 337 16.61 5.90 -14.21
N PRO A 338 17.47 6.86 -13.85
CA PRO A 338 17.02 8.18 -13.43
C PRO A 338 16.32 8.98 -14.54
N ALA A 339 16.49 8.63 -15.83
CA ALA A 339 15.87 9.35 -16.94
C ALA A 339 14.34 9.28 -16.94
N VAL A 340 13.78 8.21 -16.34
CA VAL A 340 12.34 8.02 -16.20
C VAL A 340 11.79 8.53 -14.86
N THR A 341 12.65 9.03 -13.97
CA THR A 341 12.23 9.56 -12.66
C THR A 341 12.43 11.08 -12.58
N PHE A 342 11.74 11.74 -11.64
CA PHE A 342 11.99 13.14 -11.34
C PHE A 342 11.53 13.53 -9.93
N PRO A 343 12.27 14.38 -9.20
CA PRO A 343 11.86 14.87 -7.89
C PRO A 343 10.80 15.97 -8.00
N ILE A 344 9.93 16.06 -6.99
CA ILE A 344 9.06 17.22 -6.77
C ILE A 344 9.28 17.71 -5.34
N ASN A 345 9.73 18.96 -5.18
CA ASN A 345 10.00 19.56 -3.87
C ASN A 345 8.72 19.99 -3.14
N ALA A 346 7.89 19.00 -2.84
CA ALA A 346 6.64 19.09 -2.12
C ALA A 346 6.45 17.83 -1.28
N SER A 347 5.54 17.89 -0.32
CA SER A 347 5.12 16.72 0.44
C SER A 347 4.18 15.84 -0.38
N HIS A 348 3.99 14.59 0.01
CA HIS A 348 3.16 13.59 -0.69
C HIS A 348 1.77 14.10 -1.03
N SER A 349 1.18 14.82 -0.08
CA SER A 349 -0.15 15.42 -0.23
C SER A 349 -0.18 16.65 -1.15
N ASN A 350 0.96 17.25 -1.44
CA ASN A 350 1.10 18.51 -2.19
C ASN A 350 1.74 18.32 -3.57
N MET A 351 2.42 17.19 -3.83
CA MET A 351 3.21 16.98 -5.05
C MET A 351 2.42 16.99 -6.36
N VAL A 352 1.09 16.91 -6.29
CA VAL A 352 0.18 16.96 -7.45
C VAL A 352 -0.69 18.23 -7.49
N LYS A 353 -0.46 19.19 -6.59
CA LYS A 353 -1.28 20.41 -6.41
C LYS A 353 -0.61 21.63 -7.04
N PHE A 354 -0.37 21.58 -8.34
CA PHE A 354 0.35 22.63 -9.07
C PHE A 354 -0.47 23.91 -9.21
N SER A 355 0.11 25.05 -8.80
CA SER A 355 -0.38 26.39 -9.14
C SER A 355 -0.09 26.74 -10.61
N GLN A 356 -0.68 27.83 -11.11
CA GLN A 356 -0.48 28.33 -12.48
C GLN A 356 1.01 28.52 -12.83
N ASP A 357 1.79 29.05 -11.89
CA ASP A 357 3.22 29.33 -12.08
C ASP A 357 4.14 28.16 -11.68
N SER A 358 3.59 26.97 -11.44
CA SER A 358 4.37 25.81 -11.01
C SER A 358 5.31 25.32 -12.12
N HIS A 359 6.61 25.49 -11.93
CA HIS A 359 7.61 24.93 -12.86
C HIS A 359 7.56 23.40 -12.96
N TYR A 360 7.08 22.70 -11.93
CA TYR A 360 6.86 21.25 -11.98
C TYR A 360 5.79 20.84 -13.00
N TYR A 361 4.77 21.68 -13.20
CA TYR A 361 3.76 21.39 -14.22
C TYR A 361 4.37 21.37 -15.62
N SER A 362 5.35 22.24 -15.91
CA SER A 362 6.08 22.24 -17.19
C SER A 362 6.84 20.93 -17.43
N ILE A 363 7.41 20.33 -16.38
CA ILE A 363 8.06 19.02 -16.43
C ILE A 363 7.02 17.93 -16.74
N VAL A 364 5.91 17.90 -15.98
CA VAL A 364 4.82 16.92 -16.19
C VAL A 364 4.25 17.03 -17.60
N ARG A 365 4.06 18.24 -18.12
CA ARG A 365 3.64 18.48 -19.51
C ARG A 365 4.62 17.89 -20.52
N ALA A 366 5.92 18.12 -20.33
CA ALA A 366 6.94 17.58 -21.22
C ALA A 366 6.94 16.04 -21.21
N LYS A 367 6.74 15.42 -20.04
CA LYS A 367 6.60 13.96 -19.90
C LYS A 367 5.33 13.44 -20.56
N LEU A 368 4.17 14.10 -20.35
CA LEU A 368 2.93 13.78 -21.04
C LEU A 368 3.08 13.90 -22.55
N SER A 369 3.72 14.96 -23.07
CA SER A 369 3.97 15.09 -24.51
C SER A 369 4.83 13.96 -25.07
N GLN A 370 5.70 13.34 -24.28
CA GLN A 370 6.45 12.15 -24.71
C GLN A 370 5.57 10.90 -24.76
N ILE A 371 4.62 10.76 -23.82
CA ILE A 371 3.64 9.67 -23.79
C ILE A 371 2.67 9.79 -24.97
N LEU A 372 2.22 11.01 -25.26
CA LEU A 372 1.20 11.29 -26.27
C LEU A 372 1.78 11.41 -27.70
N ARG A 373 3.08 11.20 -27.91
CA ARG A 373 3.65 11.16 -29.28
C ARG A 373 3.30 9.84 -29.96
N PRO A 374 2.87 9.84 -31.24
CA PRO A 374 2.71 8.61 -32.00
C PRO A 374 4.06 7.88 -32.08
N THR A 375 4.08 6.59 -31.76
CA THR A 375 5.23 5.72 -32.08
C THR A 375 5.34 5.64 -33.60
N PRO A 376 6.52 5.83 -34.21
CA PRO A 376 6.68 5.60 -35.65
C PRO A 376 6.26 4.15 -35.96
N GLN A 377 5.32 3.96 -36.87
CA GLN A 377 5.10 2.63 -37.43
C GLN A 377 6.30 2.29 -38.33
N PRO A 378 6.71 1.01 -38.42
CA PRO A 378 7.61 0.58 -39.47
C PRO A 378 6.85 0.76 -40.79
N GLN A 379 7.20 1.79 -41.57
CA GLN A 379 6.77 1.91 -42.95
C GLN A 379 7.70 1.03 -43.79
N ASP A 380 7.10 0.08 -44.50
CA ASP A 380 7.68 -0.58 -45.66
C ASP A 380 7.91 0.47 -46.75
N ASP A 381 9.00 1.23 -46.68
CA ASP A 381 9.43 2.09 -47.77
C ASP A 381 10.70 1.52 -48.41
N ILE A 382 10.47 0.96 -49.59
CA ILE A 382 11.44 0.62 -50.63
C ILE A 382 12.20 1.89 -51.05
N ASP A 383 13.53 1.75 -51.12
CA ASP A 383 14.51 2.57 -51.85
C ASP A 383 14.56 4.09 -51.58
N SER A 384 15.63 4.54 -50.91
CA SER A 384 16.85 5.03 -51.60
C SER A 384 17.74 5.89 -50.67
N ASP A 385 18.94 5.34 -50.46
CA ASP A 385 20.25 5.98 -50.24
C ASP A 385 20.39 7.42 -49.72
N GLY A 386 21.16 7.53 -48.62
CA GLY A 386 22.28 8.49 -48.61
C GLY A 386 22.60 9.23 -47.30
N GLN A 387 23.44 8.61 -46.45
CA GLN A 387 24.41 9.21 -45.49
C GLN A 387 23.82 9.98 -44.26
N SER A 388 24.19 9.71 -43.00
CA SER A 388 25.51 9.38 -42.47
C SER A 388 25.49 8.92 -41.00
N CYS A 389 26.46 8.05 -40.68
CA CYS A 389 27.14 7.74 -39.41
C CYS A 389 26.42 7.09 -38.22
N ASN A 390 26.53 5.76 -38.23
CA ASN A 390 26.60 4.85 -37.09
C ASN A 390 27.73 5.19 -36.11
N VAL A 391 27.47 5.01 -34.80
CA VAL A 391 28.40 4.33 -33.89
C VAL A 391 27.61 3.26 -33.16
N LEU A 392 28.03 2.01 -33.39
CA LEU A 392 27.46 0.78 -32.87
C LEU A 392 28.40 0.23 -31.79
N HIS A 393 27.86 -0.28 -30.68
CA HIS A 393 28.43 -1.37 -29.86
C HIS A 393 27.27 -1.94 -29.03
N THR A 394 26.57 -2.97 -29.51
CA THR A 394 26.77 -4.41 -29.21
C THR A 394 26.76 -4.79 -27.73
N VAL A 395 25.67 -5.41 -27.27
CA VAL A 395 25.70 -6.62 -26.44
C VAL A 395 24.61 -7.57 -26.97
N SER A 396 24.98 -8.84 -27.13
CA SER A 396 24.35 -9.89 -27.92
C SER A 396 22.95 -10.34 -27.50
N ASP A 397 22.09 -10.55 -28.50
CA ASP A 397 21.02 -11.53 -28.51
C ASP A 397 21.59 -12.88 -28.94
N ASP A 398 21.56 -13.87 -28.06
CA ASP A 398 21.46 -15.25 -28.47
C ASP A 398 20.53 -15.97 -27.49
N VAL A 399 19.73 -16.88 -28.05
CA VAL A 399 18.73 -17.74 -27.41
C VAL A 399 17.35 -17.10 -27.18
N ILE A 400 16.49 -17.20 -28.19
CA ILE A 400 15.20 -17.94 -28.14
C ILE A 400 14.66 -18.02 -29.58
N ARG A 401 14.67 -19.22 -30.17
CA ARG A 401 13.64 -19.63 -31.13
C ARG A 401 13.15 -21.04 -30.78
N PRO A 402 11.84 -21.30 -30.91
CA PRO A 402 11.22 -22.55 -30.51
C PRO A 402 11.26 -23.58 -31.66
N PHE A 403 11.42 -24.86 -31.34
CA PHE A 403 11.14 -25.95 -32.28
C PHE A 403 9.99 -26.82 -31.76
N GLN A 404 8.98 -26.96 -32.61
CA GLN A 404 7.83 -27.85 -32.47
C GLN A 404 8.19 -29.31 -32.80
N GLN A 405 7.42 -30.22 -32.18
CA GLN A 405 6.99 -31.55 -32.64
C GLN A 405 8.03 -32.55 -33.17
N ILE A 406 8.18 -33.69 -32.48
CA ILE A 406 8.22 -35.03 -33.10
C ILE A 406 7.48 -36.03 -32.20
N ASP A 407 6.58 -36.79 -32.85
CA ASP A 407 5.78 -37.90 -32.35
C ASP A 407 6.59 -39.14 -31.94
N SER A 408 5.89 -39.98 -31.18
CA SER A 408 6.17 -41.37 -30.80
C SER A 408 6.73 -42.29 -31.89
N ALA A 409 7.80 -43.04 -31.57
CA ALA A 409 8.02 -44.41 -32.02
C ALA A 409 9.01 -45.16 -31.10
N SER A 410 8.59 -46.33 -30.65
CA SER A 410 9.35 -47.35 -29.93
C SER A 410 10.48 -47.96 -30.78
N THR A 411 11.68 -48.12 -30.21
CA THR A 411 12.55 -49.25 -30.55
C THR A 411 13.45 -49.61 -29.36
N THR A 412 13.30 -50.86 -28.92
CA THR A 412 14.17 -51.57 -27.98
C THR A 412 15.61 -51.66 -28.49
N THR A 413 16.60 -51.30 -27.67
CA THR A 413 17.92 -51.93 -27.71
C THR A 413 18.55 -51.89 -26.32
N SER A 414 18.87 -53.06 -25.81
CA SER A 414 19.52 -53.30 -24.53
C SER A 414 21.00 -52.93 -24.59
N VAL A 415 21.46 -52.10 -23.65
CA VAL A 415 22.86 -52.12 -23.20
C VAL A 415 22.84 -52.08 -21.68
N ALA A 416 23.23 -53.19 -21.08
CA ALA A 416 23.44 -53.32 -19.64
C ALA A 416 24.71 -52.57 -19.22
N GLY A 417 24.65 -51.95 -18.04
CA GLY A 417 25.84 -51.68 -17.23
C GLY A 417 26.28 -50.22 -17.18
N SER A 418 25.62 -49.42 -16.32
CA SER A 418 26.24 -48.43 -15.41
C SER A 418 25.12 -47.78 -14.59
N LEU A 419 25.02 -48.13 -13.30
CA LEU A 419 24.20 -47.37 -12.35
C LEU A 419 24.69 -45.90 -12.34
N PRO A 420 23.81 -44.88 -12.31
CA PRO A 420 24.24 -43.50 -12.12
C PRO A 420 24.96 -43.40 -10.78
N LEU A 421 26.15 -42.81 -10.78
CA LEU A 421 26.94 -42.52 -9.58
C LEU A 421 26.03 -41.87 -8.51
N LEU A 422 25.77 -42.60 -7.39
CA LEU A 422 25.07 -42.04 -6.25
C LEU A 422 25.84 -40.81 -5.75
N GLN A 423 25.22 -39.64 -5.85
CA GLN A 423 25.78 -38.42 -5.28
C GLN A 423 25.90 -38.53 -3.75
N PRO A 424 26.88 -37.86 -3.12
CA PRO A 424 27.09 -37.96 -1.68
C PRO A 424 25.88 -37.41 -0.92
N PRO A 425 25.50 -38.07 0.19
CA PRO A 425 24.38 -37.65 1.01
C PRO A 425 24.60 -36.24 1.58
N ARG A 426 23.52 -35.49 1.78
CA ARG A 426 23.53 -34.16 2.40
C ARG A 426 23.57 -34.28 3.92
N SER A 427 24.37 -33.46 4.58
CA SER A 427 24.40 -33.39 6.04
C SER A 427 23.35 -32.42 6.56
N ILE A 428 22.48 -32.89 7.45
CA ILE A 428 21.49 -32.08 8.20
C ILE A 428 21.91 -31.87 9.66
N PHE A 429 23.11 -32.30 10.05
CA PHE A 429 23.57 -32.25 11.44
C PHE A 429 23.52 -30.83 12.00
N ALA A 430 24.03 -29.85 11.25
CA ALA A 430 24.02 -28.45 11.69
C ALA A 430 22.60 -27.88 11.83
N ASP A 431 21.67 -28.30 10.97
CA ASP A 431 20.28 -27.87 11.03
C ASP A 431 19.55 -28.47 12.24
N LEU A 432 19.79 -29.75 12.55
CA LEU A 432 19.27 -30.41 13.74
C LEU A 432 19.85 -29.83 15.04
N GLU A 433 21.15 -29.52 15.08
CA GLU A 433 21.76 -28.85 16.23
C GLU A 433 21.23 -27.43 16.42
N LYS A 434 20.96 -26.71 15.32
CA LYS A 434 20.29 -25.42 15.36
C LYS A 434 18.87 -25.56 15.91
N PHE A 435 18.09 -26.54 15.43
CA PHE A 435 16.75 -26.83 15.93
C PHE A 435 16.76 -27.09 17.44
N LYS A 436 17.60 -28.01 17.92
CA LYS A 436 17.72 -28.34 19.36
C LYS A 436 18.03 -27.12 20.21
N ARG A 437 18.91 -26.24 19.73
CA ARG A 437 19.31 -25.00 20.42
C ARG A 437 18.18 -23.97 20.47
N VAL A 438 17.53 -23.69 19.33
CA VAL A 438 16.47 -22.67 19.22
C VAL A 438 15.23 -23.09 20.02
N SER A 439 14.87 -24.37 19.96
CA SER A 439 13.76 -24.96 20.70
C SER A 439 14.05 -25.15 22.19
N GLN A 440 15.30 -24.97 22.63
CA GLN A 440 15.76 -25.17 24.02
C GLN A 440 15.39 -26.56 24.58
N LEU A 441 15.63 -27.62 23.79
CA LEU A 441 15.25 -28.99 24.18
C LEU A 441 16.11 -29.54 25.31
N THR A 442 15.46 -30.14 26.30
CA THR A 442 16.06 -30.96 27.35
C THR A 442 16.45 -32.33 26.81
N GLU A 443 17.36 -33.05 27.49
CA GLU A 443 17.72 -34.39 27.03
C GLU A 443 16.56 -35.40 27.14
N GLY A 444 15.65 -35.20 28.08
CA GLY A 444 14.41 -35.99 28.14
C GLY A 444 13.57 -35.82 26.87
N GLU A 445 13.33 -34.59 26.44
CA GLU A 445 12.57 -34.30 25.21
C GLU A 445 13.26 -34.84 23.96
N LYS A 446 14.60 -34.73 23.87
CA LYS A 446 15.35 -35.28 22.74
C LYS A 446 15.21 -36.80 22.64
N ASN A 447 15.30 -37.51 23.77
CA ASN A 447 15.11 -38.97 23.81
C ASN A 447 13.68 -39.37 23.41
N VAL A 448 12.67 -38.61 23.84
CA VAL A 448 11.28 -38.82 23.43
C VAL A 448 11.11 -38.61 21.93
N PHE A 449 11.73 -37.58 21.36
CA PHE A 449 11.62 -37.29 19.93
C PHE A 449 12.23 -38.42 19.10
N VAL A 450 13.45 -38.85 19.43
CA VAL A 450 14.14 -39.98 18.76
C VAL A 450 13.31 -41.27 18.83
N GLY A 451 12.58 -41.51 19.92
CA GLY A 451 11.68 -42.65 20.05
C GLY A 451 10.31 -42.52 19.36
N THR A 452 9.99 -41.37 18.76
CA THR A 452 8.66 -41.12 18.17
C THR A 452 8.66 -41.46 16.68
N THR A 453 7.85 -42.46 16.31
CA THR A 453 7.58 -42.84 14.92
C THR A 453 6.22 -42.31 14.46
N LEU A 454 5.93 -42.37 13.15
CA LEU A 454 4.61 -42.01 12.61
C LEU A 454 3.49 -42.83 13.26
N SER A 455 3.70 -44.13 13.48
CA SER A 455 2.72 -45.01 14.14
C SER A 455 2.45 -44.57 15.59
N VAL A 456 3.49 -44.19 16.33
CA VAL A 456 3.33 -43.64 17.70
C VAL A 456 2.52 -42.34 17.67
N LEU A 457 2.83 -41.43 16.74
CA LEU A 457 2.11 -40.17 16.59
C LEU A 457 0.63 -40.39 16.22
N GLN A 458 0.34 -41.29 15.28
CA GLN A 458 -1.03 -41.64 14.88
C GLN A 458 -1.83 -42.24 16.04
N HIS A 459 -1.22 -43.10 16.86
CA HIS A 459 -1.84 -43.60 18.08
C HIS A 459 -2.19 -42.45 19.05
N THR A 460 -1.24 -41.54 19.28
CA THR A 460 -1.47 -40.38 20.17
C THR A 460 -2.59 -39.48 19.64
N ILE A 461 -2.64 -39.21 18.33
CA ILE A 461 -3.73 -38.46 17.70
C ILE A 461 -5.09 -39.14 17.92
N GLY A 462 -5.14 -40.47 17.80
CA GLY A 462 -6.34 -41.25 18.09
C GLY A 462 -6.80 -41.13 19.55
N GLU A 463 -5.87 -41.23 20.50
CA GLU A 463 -6.16 -41.04 21.93
C GLU A 463 -6.67 -39.61 22.23
N MET A 464 -6.09 -38.58 21.61
CA MET A 464 -6.58 -37.20 21.74
C MET A 464 -8.01 -37.05 21.23
N GLN A 465 -8.32 -37.67 20.08
CA GLN A 465 -9.66 -37.61 19.50
C GLN A 465 -10.69 -38.30 20.41
N MET A 466 -10.36 -39.45 21.01
CA MET A 466 -11.20 -40.10 22.01
C MET A 466 -11.43 -39.23 23.25
N GLN A 467 -10.40 -38.53 23.74
CA GLN A 467 -10.55 -37.63 24.89
C GLN A 467 -11.40 -36.39 24.57
N GLN A 468 -11.27 -35.83 23.37
CA GLN A 468 -12.09 -34.69 22.92
C GLN A 468 -13.58 -35.06 22.72
N GLU A 469 -13.85 -36.30 22.34
CA GLU A 469 -15.21 -36.84 22.25
C GLU A 469 -15.86 -36.91 23.64
N LEU A 470 -15.12 -37.39 24.64
CA LEU A 470 -15.57 -37.43 26.04
C LEU A 470 -15.81 -36.03 26.62
N SER A 471 -15.02 -35.03 26.23
CA SER A 471 -15.17 -33.64 26.70
C SER A 471 -16.15 -32.80 25.87
N ARG A 472 -16.80 -33.37 24.83
CA ARG A 472 -17.68 -32.67 23.88
C ARG A 472 -17.04 -31.47 23.18
N ASP A 473 -15.72 -31.49 22.99
CA ASP A 473 -14.96 -30.42 22.30
C ASP A 473 -14.20 -31.01 21.11
N MET A 474 -14.94 -31.72 20.25
CA MET A 474 -14.40 -32.37 19.06
C MET A 474 -13.84 -31.36 18.08
N LYS A 475 -12.64 -31.63 17.58
CA LYS A 475 -12.00 -30.88 16.50
C LYS A 475 -11.89 -31.73 15.24
N TYR A 476 -11.88 -31.06 14.08
CA TYR A 476 -11.67 -31.74 12.81
C TYR A 476 -10.19 -32.14 12.67
N MET A 477 -9.84 -33.35 13.11
CA MET A 477 -8.46 -33.87 13.17
C MET A 477 -7.90 -34.24 11.79
N ALA A 478 -8.75 -34.49 10.79
CA ALA A 478 -8.31 -34.79 9.42
C ALA A 478 -7.55 -33.62 8.77
N ARG A 479 -7.57 -32.42 9.37
CA ARG A 479 -6.69 -31.30 9.00
C ARG A 479 -5.19 -31.62 9.06
N LEU A 480 -4.79 -32.63 9.83
CA LEU A 480 -3.40 -33.07 9.92
C LEU A 480 -2.99 -33.96 8.73
N GLU A 481 -3.95 -34.55 8.02
CA GLU A 481 -3.72 -35.56 6.99
C GLU A 481 -2.82 -35.08 5.85
N PRO A 482 -3.00 -33.86 5.28
CA PRO A 482 -2.12 -33.38 4.21
C PRO A 482 -0.65 -33.34 4.63
N PHE A 483 -0.38 -32.97 5.89
CA PHE A 483 0.98 -32.91 6.42
C PHE A 483 1.54 -34.31 6.70
N LEU A 484 0.76 -35.16 7.37
CA LEU A 484 1.18 -36.52 7.74
C LEU A 484 1.52 -37.36 6.52
N VAL A 485 0.63 -37.40 5.52
CA VAL A 485 0.81 -38.17 4.29
C VAL A 485 2.03 -37.66 3.51
N SER A 486 2.19 -36.33 3.39
CA SER A 486 3.32 -35.75 2.65
C SER A 486 4.65 -36.05 3.31
N MET A 487 4.73 -35.96 4.64
CA MET A 487 5.96 -36.21 5.38
C MET A 487 6.30 -37.70 5.49
N GLU A 488 5.30 -38.59 5.45
CA GLU A 488 5.54 -40.04 5.31
C GLU A 488 6.18 -40.36 3.95
N GLN A 489 5.61 -39.84 2.87
CA GLN A 489 6.18 -39.98 1.52
C GLN A 489 7.55 -39.34 1.41
N PHE A 490 7.77 -38.20 2.07
CA PHE A 490 9.08 -37.56 2.17
C PHE A 490 10.09 -38.51 2.82
N GLY A 491 9.77 -39.08 3.98
CA GLY A 491 10.64 -40.01 4.69
C GLY A 491 11.06 -41.19 3.83
N GLN A 492 10.10 -41.86 3.19
CA GLN A 492 10.34 -42.97 2.26
C GLN A 492 11.29 -42.56 1.12
N LEU A 493 11.01 -41.43 0.45
CA LEU A 493 11.86 -40.95 -0.63
C LEU A 493 13.28 -40.63 -0.14
N THR A 494 13.43 -39.99 1.02
CA THR A 494 14.75 -39.62 1.55
C THR A 494 15.61 -40.83 1.88
N GLU A 495 14.99 -41.93 2.31
CA GLU A 495 15.65 -43.22 2.51
C GLU A 495 16.03 -43.84 1.16
N ASP A 496 15.09 -43.93 0.21
CA ASP A 496 15.31 -44.50 -1.13
C ASP A 496 16.48 -43.84 -1.89
N ILE A 497 16.57 -42.52 -1.86
CA ILE A 497 17.61 -41.76 -2.59
C ILE A 497 18.86 -41.50 -1.75
N MET A 498 18.93 -42.05 -0.53
CA MET A 498 20.00 -41.84 0.45
C MET A 498 20.30 -40.35 0.64
N LEU A 499 19.26 -39.54 0.85
CA LEU A 499 19.38 -38.08 0.87
C LEU A 499 20.27 -37.59 2.03
N PHE A 500 20.21 -38.25 3.20
CA PHE A 500 20.89 -37.82 4.41
C PHE A 500 22.01 -38.77 4.86
N SER A 501 23.12 -38.21 5.35
CA SER A 501 24.34 -38.96 5.67
C SER A 501 24.27 -39.77 6.96
N SER A 502 23.24 -39.55 7.77
CA SER A 502 22.95 -40.26 9.02
C SER A 502 21.43 -40.26 9.18
N SER A 503 20.78 -41.30 8.66
CA SER A 503 19.34 -41.30 8.39
C SER A 503 18.45 -41.68 9.57
N SER A 504 18.97 -42.28 10.66
CA SER A 504 18.11 -42.99 11.61
C SER A 504 17.08 -42.11 12.32
N ASP A 505 17.40 -40.83 12.56
CA ASP A 505 16.58 -39.99 13.44
C ASP A 505 15.96 -38.76 12.74
N SER A 506 16.18 -38.59 11.43
CA SER A 506 15.71 -37.39 10.71
C SER A 506 14.19 -37.20 10.81
N MET A 507 13.44 -38.27 10.58
CA MET A 507 11.98 -38.26 10.68
C MET A 507 11.48 -38.20 12.13
N ALA A 508 12.28 -38.66 13.10
CA ALA A 508 11.97 -38.49 14.51
C ALA A 508 11.88 -36.99 14.92
N TYR A 509 12.67 -36.11 14.29
CA TYR A 509 12.55 -34.66 14.47
C TYR A 509 11.42 -34.00 13.66
N VAL A 510 10.61 -34.79 12.95
CA VAL A 510 9.32 -34.37 12.40
C VAL A 510 8.21 -34.82 13.35
N TRP A 511 8.19 -36.10 13.70
CA TRP A 511 7.11 -36.71 14.48
C TRP A 511 7.14 -36.34 15.97
N GLY A 512 8.33 -36.34 16.60
CA GLY A 512 8.50 -35.98 18.00
C GLY A 512 8.02 -34.57 18.34
N PRO A 513 8.48 -33.53 17.61
CA PRO A 513 7.99 -32.17 17.80
C PRO A 513 6.49 -32.02 17.57
N MET A 514 5.95 -32.65 16.52
CA MET A 514 4.50 -32.60 16.25
C MET A 514 3.71 -33.23 17.39
N LYS A 515 4.13 -34.39 17.89
CA LYS A 515 3.54 -35.03 19.06
C LYS A 515 3.56 -34.09 20.28
N PHE A 516 4.70 -33.48 20.58
CA PHE A 516 4.85 -32.54 21.69
C PHE A 516 3.92 -31.33 21.58
N ILE A 517 3.84 -30.73 20.39
CA ILE A 517 3.01 -29.54 20.14
C ILE A 517 1.53 -29.89 20.32
N LEU A 518 1.10 -31.02 19.76
CA LEU A 518 -0.28 -31.49 19.89
C LEU A 518 -0.62 -31.84 21.35
N ASP A 519 0.27 -32.57 22.05
CA ASP A 519 0.10 -32.93 23.47
C ASP A 519 -0.01 -31.68 24.36
N ALA A 520 0.78 -30.64 24.07
CA ALA A 520 0.78 -29.41 24.86
C ALA A 520 -0.50 -28.58 24.65
N THR A 521 -1.10 -28.67 23.46
CA THR A 521 -2.20 -27.79 23.06
C THR A 521 -3.58 -28.46 23.06
N CYS A 522 -3.67 -29.79 23.08
CA CYS A 522 -4.93 -30.53 22.95
C CYS A 522 -6.00 -30.20 24.01
N GLY A 523 -5.59 -29.77 25.21
CA GLY A 523 -6.49 -29.30 26.28
C GLY A 523 -7.00 -27.86 26.13
N TYR A 524 -6.54 -27.14 25.11
CA TYR A 524 -6.83 -25.72 24.88
C TYR A 524 -7.54 -25.52 23.55
N SER A 525 -8.88 -25.50 23.59
CA SER A 525 -9.78 -25.58 22.42
C SER A 525 -9.44 -24.63 21.26
N LYS A 526 -9.13 -23.35 21.55
CA LYS A 526 -8.90 -22.31 20.52
C LYS A 526 -7.47 -22.37 19.97
N GLU A 527 -6.54 -22.60 20.87
CA GLU A 527 -5.12 -22.72 20.62
C GLU A 527 -4.87 -23.95 19.75
N PHE A 528 -5.45 -25.08 20.12
CA PHE A 528 -5.39 -26.33 19.37
C PHE A 528 -5.95 -26.19 17.95
N ASP A 529 -7.12 -25.54 17.80
CA ASP A 529 -7.69 -25.28 16.47
C ASP A 529 -6.74 -24.48 15.57
N SER A 530 -6.07 -23.49 16.15
CA SER A 530 -5.08 -22.66 15.46
C SER A 530 -3.84 -23.46 15.03
N ILE A 531 -3.38 -24.39 15.88
CA ILE A 531 -2.29 -25.33 15.54
C ILE A 531 -2.69 -26.26 14.40
N LEU A 532 -3.90 -26.82 14.44
CA LEU A 532 -4.40 -27.69 13.38
C LEU A 532 -4.49 -26.96 12.03
N ASN A 533 -4.95 -25.71 12.03
CA ASN A 533 -4.96 -24.87 10.81
C ASN A 533 -3.55 -24.60 10.28
N ALA A 534 -2.56 -24.40 11.15
CA ALA A 534 -1.18 -24.18 10.74
C ALA A 534 -0.57 -25.43 10.07
N TYR A 535 -0.77 -26.61 10.68
CA TYR A 535 -0.34 -27.88 10.08
C TYR A 535 -1.02 -28.16 8.74
N GLN A 536 -2.32 -27.87 8.63
CA GLN A 536 -3.05 -28.01 7.37
C GLN A 536 -2.49 -27.08 6.29
N SER A 537 -2.28 -25.80 6.62
CA SER A 537 -1.72 -24.80 5.70
C SER A 537 -0.38 -25.24 5.12
N ILE A 538 0.53 -25.72 5.97
CA ILE A 538 1.84 -26.20 5.54
C ILE A 538 1.70 -27.50 4.73
N GLY A 539 0.87 -28.43 5.19
CA GLY A 539 0.60 -29.70 4.52
C GLY A 539 0.04 -29.54 3.11
N ASP A 540 -0.89 -28.60 2.89
CA ASP A 540 -1.49 -28.31 1.58
C ASP A 540 -0.46 -27.77 0.57
N GLN A 541 0.59 -27.13 1.06
CA GLN A 541 1.69 -26.60 0.24
C GLN A 541 2.82 -27.62 0.01
N MET A 542 2.75 -28.82 0.56
CA MET A 542 3.76 -29.86 0.31
C MET A 542 3.70 -30.38 -1.14
N PRO A 543 4.85 -30.72 -1.74
CA PRO A 543 4.90 -31.31 -3.08
C PRO A 543 4.34 -32.73 -3.08
N ARG A 544 3.79 -33.16 -4.22
CA ARG A 544 3.33 -34.55 -4.41
C ARG A 544 4.51 -35.48 -4.68
N ILE A 545 5.20 -35.86 -3.61
CA ILE A 545 6.48 -36.59 -3.68
C ILE A 545 6.33 -37.94 -4.40
N GLY A 546 5.26 -38.70 -4.12
CA GLY A 546 5.04 -40.01 -4.74
C GLY A 546 4.94 -40.00 -6.27
N GLN A 547 4.51 -38.89 -6.90
CA GLN A 547 4.37 -38.78 -8.36
C GLN A 547 5.68 -38.37 -9.06
N HIS A 548 6.69 -37.94 -8.29
CA HIS A 548 7.92 -37.34 -8.81
C HIS A 548 9.18 -38.10 -8.37
N HIS A 549 9.07 -39.36 -7.93
CA HIS A 549 10.21 -40.15 -7.42
C HIS A 549 11.39 -40.21 -8.41
N ALA A 550 11.12 -40.56 -9.67
CA ALA A 550 12.13 -40.65 -10.73
C ALA A 550 12.87 -39.32 -10.98
N LEU A 551 12.18 -38.20 -10.81
CA LEU A 551 12.74 -36.86 -11.04
C LEU A 551 13.86 -36.51 -10.04
N PHE A 552 13.82 -37.03 -8.81
CA PHE A 552 14.89 -36.82 -7.83
C PHE A 552 16.11 -37.72 -8.05
N VAL A 553 15.96 -38.78 -8.85
CA VAL A 553 17.07 -39.60 -9.34
C VAL A 553 17.73 -38.92 -10.54
N GLU A 554 16.94 -38.37 -11.45
CA GLU A 554 17.39 -37.73 -12.69
C GLU A 554 17.96 -36.31 -12.49
N CYS A 555 17.42 -35.55 -11.54
CA CYS A 555 17.76 -34.13 -11.30
C CYS A 555 18.34 -33.92 -9.88
N PRO A 556 19.66 -34.02 -9.69
CA PRO A 556 20.25 -33.99 -8.35
C PRO A 556 20.10 -32.66 -7.60
N HIS A 557 19.95 -31.54 -8.31
CA HIS A 557 19.74 -30.22 -7.68
C HIS A 557 18.39 -30.11 -6.96
N LEU A 558 17.38 -30.86 -7.37
CA LEU A 558 16.08 -30.88 -6.71
C LEU A 558 16.12 -31.58 -5.36
N ARG A 559 17.17 -32.38 -5.09
CA ARG A 559 17.44 -32.91 -3.75
C ARG A 559 17.72 -31.80 -2.75
N ASP A 560 18.35 -30.71 -3.16
CA ASP A 560 18.58 -29.56 -2.29
C ASP A 560 17.25 -28.86 -1.91
N VAL A 561 16.25 -28.90 -2.80
CA VAL A 561 14.89 -28.39 -2.51
C VAL A 561 14.23 -29.22 -1.40
N LEU A 562 14.40 -30.54 -1.42
CA LEU A 562 13.90 -31.42 -0.35
C LEU A 562 14.55 -31.07 1.00
N VAL A 563 15.85 -30.78 1.01
CA VAL A 563 16.54 -30.31 2.22
C VAL A 563 15.99 -28.95 2.68
N MET A 564 15.65 -28.04 1.77
CA MET A 564 15.04 -26.75 2.11
C MET A 564 13.65 -26.93 2.75
N ILE A 565 12.80 -27.78 2.19
CA ILE A 565 11.47 -28.11 2.77
C ILE A 565 11.62 -28.70 4.17
N TYR A 566 12.56 -29.63 4.36
CA TYR A 566 12.84 -30.20 5.68
C TYR A 566 13.28 -29.14 6.71
N LYS A 567 14.12 -28.18 6.30
CA LYS A 567 14.53 -27.05 7.16
C LYS A 567 13.35 -26.15 7.53
N ASP A 568 12.43 -25.90 6.59
CA ASP A 568 11.23 -25.10 6.84
C ASP A 568 10.31 -25.78 7.88
N VAL A 569 10.16 -27.11 7.82
CA VAL A 569 9.44 -27.90 8.83
C VAL A 569 10.11 -27.81 10.21
N LEU A 570 11.44 -27.96 10.27
CA LEU A 570 12.18 -27.81 11.53
C LEU A 570 12.02 -26.40 12.11
N LEU A 571 12.05 -25.36 11.27
CA LEU A 571 11.86 -23.98 11.71
C LEU A 571 10.46 -23.76 12.29
N PHE A 572 9.43 -24.27 11.60
CA PHE A 572 8.05 -24.21 12.07
C PHE A 572 7.89 -24.86 13.45
N HIS A 573 8.40 -26.07 13.61
CA HIS A 573 8.37 -26.79 14.89
C HIS A 573 9.14 -26.07 15.99
N ALA A 574 10.31 -25.50 15.66
CA ALA A 574 11.14 -24.81 16.66
C ALA A 574 10.44 -23.59 17.23
N GLU A 575 9.78 -22.81 16.38
CA GLU A 575 9.10 -21.60 16.78
C GLU A 575 7.87 -21.90 17.65
N LEU A 576 7.14 -22.99 17.34
CA LEU A 576 6.04 -23.48 18.17
C LEU A 576 6.52 -23.95 19.55
N ILE A 577 7.52 -24.84 19.59
CA ILE A 577 8.04 -25.38 20.85
C ILE A 577 8.56 -24.25 21.75
N ARG A 578 9.29 -23.30 21.17
CA ARG A 578 9.83 -22.14 21.89
C ARG A 578 8.74 -21.34 22.60
N HIS A 579 7.56 -21.21 21.98
CA HIS A 579 6.43 -20.52 22.59
C HIS A 579 5.69 -21.35 23.64
N LEU A 580 5.63 -22.67 23.48
CA LEU A 580 4.89 -23.56 24.39
C LEU A 580 5.65 -23.87 25.70
N LYS A 581 6.95 -23.55 25.78
CA LYS A 581 7.78 -23.83 26.98
C LYS A 581 7.47 -22.99 28.24
N PRO A 582 7.17 -21.68 28.17
CA PRO A 582 6.87 -20.87 29.35
C PRO A 582 5.60 -21.33 30.09
N ARG A 583 5.61 -21.24 31.43
CA ARG A 583 4.51 -21.72 32.31
C ARG A 583 3.12 -21.13 32.04
N GLN A 584 3.02 -19.96 31.42
CA GLN A 584 1.76 -19.27 31.13
C GLN A 584 1.62 -18.98 29.62
N TRP A 585 2.16 -19.85 28.77
CA TRP A 585 2.14 -19.66 27.32
C TRP A 585 0.73 -19.39 26.78
N ASN A 586 -0.29 -20.06 27.34
CA ASN A 586 -1.69 -19.93 26.93
C ASN A 586 -2.25 -18.51 27.12
N GLN A 587 -1.83 -17.78 28.15
CA GLN A 587 -2.26 -16.39 28.38
C GLN A 587 -1.65 -15.42 27.36
N LEU A 588 -0.48 -15.76 26.84
CA LEU A 588 0.26 -14.98 25.85
C LEU A 588 0.00 -15.47 24.42
N PHE A 589 -0.72 -16.58 24.27
CA PHE A 589 -0.89 -17.27 23.00
C PHE A 589 -1.55 -16.38 21.97
N HIS A 590 -2.64 -15.69 22.26
CA HIS A 590 -3.29 -14.85 21.25
C HIS A 590 -2.43 -13.66 20.80
N ALA A 591 -1.65 -13.07 21.71
CA ALA A 591 -0.75 -11.96 21.40
C ALA A 591 0.45 -12.43 20.55
N TRP A 592 0.99 -13.60 20.88
CA TRP A 592 2.08 -14.23 20.12
C TRP A 592 1.59 -14.80 18.78
N MET A 593 0.46 -15.51 18.78
CA MET A 593 -0.15 -16.16 17.62
C MET A 593 -0.43 -15.12 16.53
N ARG A 594 -0.86 -13.90 16.88
CA ARG A 594 -1.05 -12.83 15.89
C ARG A 594 0.23 -12.50 15.10
N ASN A 595 1.39 -12.57 15.74
CA ASN A 595 2.69 -12.37 15.09
C ASN A 595 3.21 -13.69 14.46
N PHE A 596 2.88 -14.83 15.05
CA PHE A 596 3.28 -16.15 14.56
C PHE A 596 2.50 -16.60 13.31
N THR A 597 1.24 -16.21 13.14
CA THR A 597 0.48 -16.47 11.90
C THR A 597 1.22 -15.89 10.69
N THR A 598 1.83 -14.71 10.81
CA THR A 598 2.68 -14.14 9.76
C THR A 598 3.90 -15.01 9.45
N ASN A 599 4.51 -15.63 10.47
CA ASN A 599 5.63 -16.55 10.27
C ASN A 599 5.16 -17.89 9.65
N ILE A 600 3.98 -18.38 10.02
CA ILE A 600 3.37 -19.57 9.38
C ILE A 600 3.09 -19.29 7.90
N ASP A 601 2.48 -18.14 7.59
CA ASP A 601 2.22 -17.75 6.21
C ASP A 601 3.53 -17.65 5.40
N GLU A 602 4.60 -17.11 6.00
CA GLU A 602 5.92 -17.05 5.38
C GLU A 602 6.53 -18.45 5.15
N ILE A 603 6.31 -19.41 6.06
CA ILE A 603 6.78 -20.80 5.93
C ILE A 603 5.94 -21.57 4.91
N SER A 604 4.61 -21.41 4.92
CA SER A 604 3.70 -21.98 3.93
C SER A 604 4.03 -21.46 2.53
N GLU A 605 4.31 -20.16 2.38
CA GLU A 605 4.69 -19.57 1.09
C GLU A 605 6.07 -20.07 0.61
N ARG A 606 7.04 -20.22 1.52
CA ARG A 606 8.34 -20.85 1.21
C ARG A 606 8.16 -22.29 0.74
N THR A 607 7.37 -23.07 1.45
CA THR A 607 7.02 -24.45 1.10
C THR A 607 6.34 -24.51 -0.28
N ALA A 608 5.41 -23.57 -0.56
CA ALA A 608 4.72 -23.46 -1.84
C ALA A 608 5.67 -23.10 -3.00
N ARG A 609 6.63 -22.20 -2.77
CA ARG A 609 7.67 -21.88 -3.76
C ARG A 609 8.56 -23.09 -4.04
N ASN A 610 9.01 -23.78 -2.99
CA ASN A 610 9.81 -25.01 -3.11
C ASN A 610 9.05 -26.11 -3.87
N LYS A 611 7.74 -26.25 -3.61
CA LYS A 611 6.85 -27.15 -4.36
C LYS A 611 6.83 -26.84 -5.85
N ARG A 612 6.68 -25.56 -6.25
CA ARG A 612 6.68 -25.17 -7.67
C ARG A 612 7.99 -25.48 -8.37
N LEU A 613 9.13 -25.40 -7.67
CA LEU A 613 10.43 -25.78 -8.24
C LEU A 613 10.47 -27.27 -8.63
N ILE A 614 9.86 -28.12 -7.82
CA ILE A 614 9.76 -29.56 -8.06
C ILE A 614 8.73 -29.86 -9.16
N GLU A 615 7.52 -29.31 -9.05
CA GLU A 615 6.41 -29.61 -9.97
C GLU A 615 6.64 -29.06 -11.38
N ASN A 616 7.32 -27.91 -11.52
CA ASN A 616 7.60 -27.29 -12.82
C ASN A 616 8.89 -27.79 -13.50
N ARG A 617 9.59 -28.75 -12.91
CA ARG A 617 10.82 -29.35 -13.48
C ARG A 617 11.90 -28.32 -13.85
N VAL A 618 12.16 -27.39 -12.94
CA VAL A 618 13.06 -26.26 -13.16
C VAL A 618 14.49 -26.74 -13.47
N SER A 619 15.12 -26.12 -14.47
CA SER A 619 16.50 -26.43 -14.86
C SER A 619 17.51 -26.05 -13.76
N LEU A 620 18.71 -26.63 -13.79
CA LEU A 620 19.77 -26.30 -12.83
C LEU A 620 20.11 -24.80 -12.83
N VAL A 621 20.15 -24.17 -14.01
CA VAL A 621 20.49 -22.74 -14.16
C VAL A 621 19.43 -21.85 -13.53
N GLU A 622 18.15 -22.15 -13.79
CA GLU A 622 17.03 -21.42 -13.19
C GLU A 622 16.99 -21.63 -11.67
N PHE A 623 17.28 -22.84 -11.20
CA PHE A 623 17.34 -23.16 -9.77
C PHE A 623 18.45 -22.38 -9.04
N GLU A 624 19.65 -22.30 -9.62
CA GLU A 624 20.77 -21.53 -9.04
C GLU A 624 20.49 -20.02 -9.05
N ALA A 625 19.86 -19.50 -10.10
CA ALA A 625 19.43 -18.10 -10.17
C ALA A 625 18.41 -17.79 -9.07
N ILE A 626 17.38 -18.62 -8.91
CA ILE A 626 16.35 -18.48 -7.86
C ILE A 626 16.99 -18.54 -6.47
N ARG A 627 17.91 -19.48 -6.22
CA ARG A 627 18.61 -19.60 -4.93
C ARG A 627 19.49 -18.40 -4.60
N LYS A 628 20.16 -17.84 -5.61
CA LYS A 628 21.01 -16.66 -5.43
C LYS A 628 20.16 -15.45 -5.08
N ASP A 629 19.06 -15.25 -5.78
CA ASP A 629 18.09 -14.19 -5.51
C ASP A 629 17.44 -14.32 -4.13
N ASP A 630 17.07 -15.53 -3.73
CA ASP A 630 16.48 -15.80 -2.41
C ASP A 630 17.50 -15.59 -1.28
N SER A 631 18.76 -15.99 -1.46
CA SER A 631 19.82 -15.77 -0.46
C SER A 631 20.14 -14.29 -0.28
N ILE A 632 20.16 -13.51 -1.36
CA ILE A 632 20.36 -12.06 -1.32
C ILE A 632 19.17 -11.39 -0.62
N SER A 633 17.95 -11.79 -0.99
CA SER A 633 16.71 -11.26 -0.40
C SER A 633 16.60 -11.57 1.10
N ALA A 634 16.92 -12.79 1.53
CA ALA A 634 16.89 -13.18 2.94
C ALA A 634 17.92 -12.42 3.78
N ARG A 635 19.14 -12.22 3.25
CA ARG A 635 20.18 -11.42 3.94
C ARG A 635 19.81 -9.94 4.03
N ALA A 636 19.14 -9.39 3.02
CA ALA A 636 18.65 -8.02 3.04
C ALA A 636 17.55 -7.86 4.10
N LEU A 637 16.60 -8.79 4.15
CA LEU A 637 15.51 -8.79 5.14
C LEU A 637 16.02 -8.93 6.58
N GLU A 638 17.01 -9.80 6.82
CA GLU A 638 17.58 -9.97 8.16
C GLU A 638 18.29 -8.68 8.63
N ARG A 639 19.07 -8.03 7.75
CA ARG A 639 19.69 -6.74 8.06
C ARG A 639 18.67 -5.65 8.37
N GLU A 640 17.53 -5.67 7.68
CA GLU A 640 16.43 -4.74 7.92
C GLU A 640 15.73 -5.01 9.25
N LYS A 641 15.49 -6.28 9.60
CA LYS A 641 14.97 -6.69 10.92
C LYS A 641 15.93 -6.28 12.05
N GLU A 642 17.23 -6.54 11.89
CA GLU A 642 18.26 -6.12 12.84
C GLU A 642 18.30 -4.59 13.01
N ALA A 643 18.21 -3.84 11.90
CA ALA A 643 18.15 -2.38 11.93
C ALA A 643 16.90 -1.86 12.64
N MET A 644 15.73 -2.46 12.38
CA MET A 644 14.48 -2.12 13.07
C MET A 644 14.53 -2.40 14.57
N VAL A 645 15.05 -3.57 14.96
CA VAL A 645 15.23 -3.93 16.38
C VAL A 645 16.18 -2.93 17.06
N LYS A 646 17.24 -2.52 16.36
CA LYS A 646 18.16 -1.49 16.86
C LYS A 646 17.47 -0.14 17.03
N VAL A 647 16.76 0.36 16.02
CA VAL A 647 16.01 1.63 16.10
C VAL A 647 14.97 1.60 17.22
N HIS A 648 14.25 0.50 17.38
CA HIS A 648 13.29 0.34 18.46
C HIS A 648 13.97 0.41 19.84
N ARG A 649 15.11 -0.27 20.00
CA ARG A 649 15.92 -0.21 21.23
C ARG A 649 16.39 1.21 21.50
N ASP A 650 16.98 1.87 20.51
CA ASP A 650 17.50 3.24 20.63
C ASP A 650 16.38 4.23 21.01
N THR A 651 15.17 4.02 20.48
CA THR A 651 13.98 4.83 20.82
C THR A 651 13.53 4.62 22.26
N VAL A 652 13.49 3.37 22.73
CA VAL A 652 13.14 3.04 24.11
C VAL A 652 14.19 3.57 25.07
N GLU A 653 15.48 3.46 24.74
CA GLU A 653 16.57 4.04 25.51
C GLU A 653 16.48 5.57 25.58
N HIS A 654 16.11 6.23 24.46
CA HIS A 654 15.85 7.66 24.44
C HIS A 654 14.67 8.05 25.34
N TRP A 655 13.56 7.31 25.29
CA TRP A 655 12.39 7.57 26.14
C TRP A 655 12.70 7.39 27.63
N LEU A 656 13.53 6.39 27.97
CA LEU A 656 13.99 6.12 29.33
C LEU A 656 15.12 7.04 29.77
N SER A 657 15.70 7.85 28.87
CA SER A 657 16.78 8.77 29.20
C SER A 657 16.28 9.94 30.06
N ALA A 658 17.17 10.47 30.91
CA ALA A 658 16.83 11.57 31.80
C ALA A 658 16.44 12.83 30.99
N PHE A 659 15.32 13.45 31.36
CA PHE A 659 14.80 14.65 30.71
C PHE A 659 15.84 15.78 30.73
N ASP A 660 16.29 16.24 29.55
CA ASP A 660 17.30 17.30 29.45
C ASP A 660 16.66 18.68 29.67
N ILE A 661 16.52 19.04 30.94
CA ILE A 661 16.01 20.33 31.42
C ILE A 661 16.77 21.50 30.78
N LYS A 662 18.08 21.36 30.51
CA LYS A 662 18.91 22.45 29.99
C LYS A 662 18.70 22.67 28.49
N ALA A 663 18.44 21.61 27.73
CA ALA A 663 18.07 21.74 26.32
C ALA A 663 16.69 22.40 26.16
N GLU A 664 15.69 21.93 26.93
CA GLU A 664 14.35 22.52 26.95
C GLU A 664 14.36 23.99 27.40
N HIS A 665 15.13 24.31 28.45
CA HIS A 665 15.28 25.70 28.90
C HIS A 665 15.84 26.62 27.80
N ARG A 666 16.82 26.15 27.01
CA ARG A 666 17.39 26.90 25.89
C ARG A 666 16.36 27.13 24.77
N ILE A 667 15.56 26.13 24.43
CA ILE A 667 14.46 26.28 23.45
C ILE A 667 13.46 27.34 23.91
N HIS A 668 13.09 27.34 25.20
CA HIS A 668 12.18 28.32 25.77
C HIS A 668 12.79 29.72 25.93
N GLN A 669 14.10 29.84 26.12
CA GLN A 669 14.80 31.13 26.08
C GLN A 669 14.75 31.72 24.67
N GLU A 670 15.03 30.91 23.65
CA GLU A 670 15.03 31.37 22.25
C GLU A 670 13.63 31.85 21.80
N LYS A 671 12.57 31.14 22.21
CA LYS A 671 11.17 31.55 21.96
C LYS A 671 10.81 32.88 22.62
N ARG A 672 11.40 33.21 23.79
CA ARG A 672 11.13 34.46 24.52
C ARG A 672 11.92 35.66 24.02
N ARG A 673 12.92 35.44 23.16
CA ARG A 673 13.82 36.46 22.61
C ARG A 673 13.11 37.51 21.73
N VAL A 674 11.87 37.24 21.32
CA VAL A 674 11.01 38.17 20.54
C VAL A 674 10.49 39.32 21.41
N CYS A 675 10.41 39.15 22.73
CA CYS A 675 10.00 40.20 23.67
C CYS A 675 11.22 40.76 24.40
N GLN A 676 11.44 42.07 24.32
CA GLN A 676 12.62 42.72 24.90
C GLN A 676 12.60 42.70 26.44
N ASP A 677 11.42 42.61 27.06
CA ASP A 677 11.24 42.52 28.52
C ASP A 677 9.96 41.72 28.89
N PRO A 678 10.01 40.38 28.84
CA PRO A 678 8.87 39.54 29.15
C PRO A 678 8.55 39.60 30.65
N GLY A 679 7.43 40.25 30.99
CA GLY A 679 6.92 40.38 32.37
C GLY A 679 6.64 41.81 32.82
N ARG A 680 7.11 42.83 32.07
CA ARG A 680 6.90 44.26 32.40
C ARG A 680 5.44 44.67 32.57
N TRP A 681 4.53 43.97 31.90
CA TRP A 681 3.09 44.18 32.03
C TRP A 681 2.60 43.97 33.47
N LEU A 682 3.23 43.06 34.23
CA LEU A 682 2.85 42.77 35.62
C LEU A 682 3.19 43.96 36.53
N LEU A 683 4.36 44.58 36.35
CA LEU A 683 4.78 45.78 37.08
C LEU A 683 3.86 46.99 36.81
N SER A 684 3.21 47.00 35.66
CA SER A 684 2.26 48.04 35.29
C SER A 684 0.85 47.79 35.83
N SER A 685 0.57 46.58 36.31
CA SER A 685 -0.77 46.19 36.75
C SER A 685 -1.17 46.93 38.04
N PRO A 686 -2.43 47.40 38.15
CA PRO A 686 -2.90 48.08 39.35
C PRO A 686 -2.74 47.21 40.61
N GLY A 687 -3.09 45.93 40.53
CA GLY A 687 -2.98 44.99 41.66
C GLY A 687 -1.54 44.82 42.17
N PHE A 688 -0.54 44.78 41.28
CA PHE A 688 0.87 44.73 41.68
C PHE A 688 1.33 46.05 42.31
N LYS A 689 0.91 47.20 41.78
CA LYS A 689 1.25 48.53 42.32
C LYS A 689 0.65 48.75 43.72
N THR A 690 -0.57 48.30 43.94
CA THR A 690 -1.23 48.33 45.25
C THR A 690 -0.48 47.44 46.25
N TRP A 691 -0.16 46.19 45.87
CA TRP A 691 0.57 45.26 46.73
C TRP A 691 2.01 45.70 47.07
N SER A 692 2.71 46.29 46.10
CA SER A 692 4.09 46.78 46.27
C SER A 692 4.18 48.15 46.97
N SER A 693 3.05 48.82 47.21
CA SER A 693 3.02 50.10 47.92
C SER A 693 3.38 49.92 49.41
N PRO A 694 4.32 50.72 49.97
CA PRO A 694 4.73 50.63 51.38
C PRO A 694 3.59 50.93 52.37
N ASP A 695 2.60 51.73 51.94
CA ASP A 695 1.58 52.33 52.82
C ASP A 695 0.31 51.49 52.99
N GLU A 696 0.10 50.47 52.14
CA GLU A 696 -1.04 49.57 52.24
C GLU A 696 -0.62 48.20 52.78
N TRP A 697 -1.01 47.90 54.03
CA TRP A 697 -0.72 46.65 54.73
C TRP A 697 -1.92 45.67 54.76
N LEU A 698 -3.03 46.03 54.11
CA LEU A 698 -4.29 45.30 54.20
C LEU A 698 -4.30 43.97 53.42
N ASN A 699 -3.40 43.78 52.44
CA ASN A 699 -3.31 42.55 51.64
C ASN A 699 -1.84 42.09 51.49
N PRO A 700 -1.33 41.20 52.37
CA PRO A 700 0.05 40.75 52.30
C PRO A 700 0.34 39.82 51.12
N LEU A 701 -0.68 39.16 50.54
CA LEU A 701 -0.53 38.17 49.47
C LEU A 701 -0.99 38.70 48.10
N LEU A 702 -0.13 38.52 47.10
CA LEU A 702 -0.47 38.65 45.68
C LEU A 702 -0.74 37.27 45.07
N TRP A 703 -1.93 37.11 44.47
CA TRP A 703 -2.32 35.88 43.76
C TRP A 703 -2.11 36.03 42.25
N LEU A 704 -1.38 35.09 41.65
CA LEU A 704 -1.14 35.04 40.21
C LEU A 704 -1.62 33.69 39.68
N SER A 705 -2.49 33.70 38.67
CA SER A 705 -2.94 32.50 37.96
C SER A 705 -2.50 32.53 36.50
N GLY A 706 -2.09 31.37 35.98
CA GLY A 706 -1.66 31.21 34.59
C GLY A 706 -2.00 29.82 34.07
N ILE A 707 -2.08 29.67 32.75
CA ILE A 707 -2.36 28.36 32.15
C ILE A 707 -1.19 27.38 32.38
N PRO A 708 -1.45 26.06 32.49
CA PRO A 708 -0.40 25.05 32.62
C PRO A 708 0.64 25.20 31.51
N GLY A 709 1.92 25.26 31.89
CA GLY A 709 3.03 25.42 30.93
C GLY A 709 3.39 26.88 30.56
N ALA A 710 2.75 27.89 31.14
CA ALA A 710 3.09 29.32 30.94
C ALA A 710 4.48 29.74 31.48
N GLY A 711 5.28 28.80 31.97
CA GLY A 711 6.62 29.05 32.49
C GLY A 711 6.56 29.76 33.84
N MET A 712 6.21 29.03 34.91
CA MET A 712 6.28 29.52 36.31
C MET A 712 7.73 29.61 36.84
N CYS A 713 8.71 29.02 36.15
CA CYS A 713 10.12 29.01 36.56
C CYS A 713 10.95 30.32 36.44
N PRO A 714 10.62 31.34 35.62
CA PRO A 714 11.39 32.58 35.60
C PRO A 714 11.08 33.49 36.79
N PHE A 715 10.03 33.25 37.59
CA PHE A 715 9.70 34.13 38.71
C PHE A 715 10.71 34.09 39.86
N ARG A 716 11.45 32.98 40.02
CA ARG A 716 12.57 32.91 40.98
C ARG A 716 13.76 33.78 40.56
N THR A 717 14.03 33.88 39.25
CA THR A 717 15.09 34.74 38.69
C THR A 717 14.63 36.19 38.50
N TRP A 718 13.33 36.43 38.36
CA TRP A 718 12.72 37.76 38.39
C TRP A 718 12.73 38.40 39.78
N ASN A 719 12.69 37.58 40.84
CA ASN A 719 12.77 38.04 42.23
C ASN A 719 14.06 38.86 42.48
N GLU A 720 15.23 38.36 42.07
CA GLU A 720 16.50 39.04 42.32
C GLU A 720 16.60 40.41 41.61
N ARG A 721 16.03 40.56 40.40
CA ARG A 721 16.00 41.83 39.69
C ARG A 721 15.02 42.84 40.29
N ILE A 722 13.83 42.42 40.72
CA ILE A 722 12.86 43.33 41.37
C ILE A 722 13.39 43.83 42.72
N TYR A 723 13.99 42.95 43.52
CA TYR A 723 14.60 43.35 44.79
C TYR A 723 15.80 44.30 44.58
N ALA A 724 16.62 44.05 43.55
CA ALA A 724 17.78 44.87 43.24
C ALA A 724 17.44 46.24 42.61
N GLU A 725 16.43 46.32 41.74
CA GLU A 725 16.10 47.55 41.00
C GLU A 725 15.02 48.41 41.69
N TYR A 726 14.14 47.85 42.53
CA TYR A 726 12.93 48.55 43.00
C TYR A 726 12.74 48.61 44.53
N GLN A 727 13.70 48.15 45.34
CA GLN A 727 13.70 48.26 46.82
C GLN A 727 12.37 47.83 47.49
N VAL A 728 11.70 46.80 46.97
CA VAL A 728 10.48 46.28 47.59
C VAL A 728 10.89 45.50 48.85
N GLN A 729 10.34 45.85 50.03
CA GLN A 729 10.55 45.08 51.27
C GLN A 729 10.00 43.65 51.11
N GLU A 730 10.62 42.67 51.79
CA GLU A 730 10.21 41.25 51.76
C GLU A 730 8.72 41.07 52.11
N ARG A 731 7.86 40.99 51.10
CA ARG A 731 6.43 40.70 51.24
C ARG A 731 6.13 39.29 50.69
N PRO A 732 5.43 38.42 51.44
CA PRO A 732 5.16 37.04 51.02
C PRO A 732 4.14 36.98 49.86
N PHE A 733 4.34 36.08 48.89
CA PHE A 733 3.35 35.80 47.85
C PHE A 733 3.18 34.29 47.63
N SER A 734 2.01 33.88 47.15
CA SER A 734 1.68 32.47 46.86
C SER A 734 1.27 32.32 45.40
N LEU A 735 1.90 31.37 44.70
CA LEU A 735 1.52 30.97 43.36
C LEU A 735 0.74 29.65 43.42
N LEU A 736 -0.45 29.61 42.80
CA LEU A 736 -1.19 28.38 42.55
C LEU A 736 -1.16 28.06 41.05
N SER A 737 -0.89 26.80 40.74
CA SER A 737 -0.88 26.23 39.39
C SER A 737 -2.24 25.73 38.95
#